data_AF-A0A9X9X330-F1
#
_entry.id   AF-A0A9X9X330-F1
#
_cell.length_a   1.000
_cell.length_b   1.000
_cell.length_c   1.000
_cell.angle_alpha   90.00
_cell.angle_beta   90.00
_cell.angle_gamma   90.00
#
_symmetry.space_group_name_H-M   'P 1'
#
loop_
_entity.id
_entity.type
_entity.pdbx_description
1 polymer ?
#
loop_
_entity_poly.entity_id
_entity_poly.type
_entity_poly.pdbx_seq_one_letter_code
_entity_poly.pdbx_strand_id
1 'polypeptide(L)'
;MPVVLSQSSPNSVSLAPFDRLTGGAHADEVTVTGALADAIIDLGDGDDLLFLGNGTNSVFVQGVETIWGGTGADLVTLLAPVANLWIALKGSADKLVLADGSNLVRVTNIETVIGGAGDDEVIAAARMVGYVSLGAGQDRFTFSGGSGNEITVAPDIETMTGGNGTDIVTFTGPVTNTRLNLAGGADRATLSDGADSIVILGVEELIAGGGDDTIIVEGAVTGVYDLGAGADLLALGAEGASLTISGAETILGGAGTDDILLTTAVQGGRIALGAGADRLQLASGGNRLALSGVETVLGGSGADLLRIEAPLAAGAHYDLGAGADSIALADGDNTLVVRGVETITGGTGPDRVTFQGGGSIVASGIETLIGGAGADSVTLLTRMADGLVDLGAGIDRLVLAPGGNTLRANGTETLIGSDGTDIVTLSGAIGDGFIDLGGGADRLVIRGGPVTARVAGVETLEGGGGDEDLTLLDTISGLVDLMGGQDRLRLADGGNTLTVLGVETLFGGSGADVVTLGRSVQDALVDLGAGNDQLTLVGGANRIAVSGVEVLVGQAGHDEVTIQGAANALIALGLGNDRLTLDDTSDSVRLRGVEMLWAGGGDDTVRLLDPVRDVWLHLGSGQDSVLLADGANRLTIVLAETITGAGGDDLVILGSAMPDGVVNLGGGQDELVLTRGGNRIAVSGVELVTGSDGEDTILLAGGADGTVLNLGAGTDHLMLGSGTNRVTVSEVERITGQDGNDTVVLTRGASDVVIDLGGGIDTVLLGPGANAVTLIGVESVVGGAGSDQVTLSGAGGTASVSLGAGYDVLTLGDGGLRVIASGVEKIRGGAGDDEITLAAGSAGAVIEGGDGDDTLVGADGADQIFGGAGRDHLVGGRSADLFMYTAIAQSSAAAPDTIVSFNAQEGDMLAFVGMGSGFRWRGALPFTAAGGAEGRFDEATTTLRIDFNGDGEAEMAFHLPGLPSTGFDPHSIIWA
;
A
#
# COMPACT_ATOMS: atom_id res chain seq x y z
N MET A 1 11.99 -71.73 -102.05
CA MET A 1 13.31 -72.06 -102.66
C MET A 1 14.31 -70.99 -102.24
N PRO A 2 15.58 -71.36 -101.96
CA PRO A 2 16.62 -70.39 -101.59
C PRO A 2 16.99 -69.48 -102.77
N VAL A 3 17.13 -68.19 -102.51
CA VAL A 3 17.54 -67.15 -103.45
C VAL A 3 18.94 -66.66 -103.07
N VAL A 4 19.84 -66.50 -104.03
CA VAL A 4 21.21 -66.02 -103.80
C VAL A 4 21.49 -64.87 -104.75
N LEU A 5 21.91 -63.72 -104.21
CA LEU A 5 22.23 -62.51 -104.97
C LEU A 5 23.69 -62.53 -105.49
N SER A 6 24.03 -61.59 -106.38
CA SER A 6 25.38 -61.46 -106.92
C SER A 6 26.39 -61.10 -105.83
N GLN A 7 27.48 -61.86 -105.75
CA GLN A 7 28.56 -61.67 -104.78
C GLN A 7 29.62 -60.63 -105.21
N SER A 8 29.46 -60.00 -106.38
CA SER A 8 30.51 -59.19 -107.04
C SER A 8 30.09 -57.77 -107.41
N SER A 9 28.84 -57.39 -107.11
CA SER A 9 28.28 -56.08 -107.41
C SER A 9 27.05 -55.81 -106.52
N PRO A 10 26.72 -54.53 -106.24
CA PRO A 10 25.43 -54.12 -105.68
C PRO A 10 24.25 -54.75 -106.43
N ASN A 11 23.21 -55.18 -105.71
CA ASN A 11 21.97 -55.72 -106.28
C ASN A 11 20.80 -54.76 -106.00
N SER A 12 19.86 -54.60 -106.94
CA SER A 12 18.58 -53.93 -106.72
C SER A 12 17.49 -54.78 -107.37
N VAL A 13 16.75 -55.55 -106.56
CA VAL A 13 15.89 -56.64 -107.04
C VAL A 13 14.51 -56.63 -106.38
N SER A 14 13.50 -57.07 -107.13
CA SER A 14 12.16 -57.32 -106.60
C SER A 14 11.82 -58.80 -106.66
N LEU A 15 11.48 -59.39 -105.53
CA LEU A 15 11.33 -60.83 -105.34
C LEU A 15 9.91 -61.21 -104.93
N ALA A 16 9.40 -62.31 -105.48
CA ALA A 16 8.22 -63.00 -104.95
C ALA A 16 8.59 -63.69 -103.61
N PRO A 17 7.61 -64.06 -102.75
CA PRO A 17 7.88 -64.72 -101.47
C PRO A 17 8.83 -65.92 -101.58
N PHE A 18 9.76 -66.03 -100.63
CA PHE A 18 10.81 -67.05 -100.60
C PHE A 18 11.03 -67.57 -99.18
N ASP A 19 11.75 -68.68 -99.04
CA ASP A 19 12.07 -69.26 -97.73
C ASP A 19 13.43 -68.78 -97.18
N ARG A 20 14.40 -68.50 -98.08
CA ARG A 20 15.75 -68.07 -97.71
C ARG A 20 16.36 -67.16 -98.78
N LEU A 21 17.06 -66.10 -98.37
CA LEU A 21 17.81 -65.18 -99.21
C LEU A 21 19.23 -64.98 -98.68
N THR A 22 20.24 -64.98 -99.56
CA THR A 22 21.65 -64.74 -99.21
C THR A 22 22.29 -63.72 -100.16
N GLY A 23 22.87 -62.64 -99.61
CA GLY A 23 23.56 -61.54 -100.31
C GLY A 23 25.09 -61.64 -100.23
N GLY A 24 25.76 -60.54 -100.60
CA GLY A 24 27.22 -60.44 -100.81
C GLY A 24 27.93 -59.42 -99.93
N ALA A 25 29.02 -58.81 -100.42
CA ALA A 25 29.81 -57.80 -99.68
C ALA A 25 29.59 -56.36 -100.18
N HIS A 26 28.47 -56.11 -100.86
CA HIS A 26 28.13 -54.83 -101.47
C HIS A 26 26.70 -54.44 -101.09
N ALA A 27 26.43 -53.14 -101.02
CA ALA A 27 25.10 -52.58 -100.75
C ALA A 27 24.03 -53.15 -101.70
N ASP A 28 23.03 -53.83 -101.14
CA ASP A 28 21.94 -54.53 -101.80
C ASP A 28 20.59 -53.92 -101.42
N GLU A 29 19.72 -53.70 -102.42
CA GLU A 29 18.35 -53.23 -102.27
C GLU A 29 17.37 -54.33 -102.69
N VAL A 30 16.56 -54.83 -101.76
CA VAL A 30 15.66 -55.95 -101.96
C VAL A 30 14.23 -55.54 -101.67
N THR A 31 13.33 -55.67 -102.65
CA THR A 31 11.88 -55.46 -102.47
C THR A 31 11.10 -56.76 -102.58
N VAL A 32 10.43 -57.17 -101.51
CA VAL A 32 9.59 -58.37 -101.50
C VAL A 32 8.14 -57.99 -101.83
N THR A 33 7.53 -58.61 -102.84
CA THR A 33 6.20 -58.17 -103.33
C THR A 33 5.00 -58.81 -102.63
N GLY A 34 5.22 -59.73 -101.68
CA GLY A 34 4.14 -60.42 -100.95
C GLY A 34 4.59 -60.92 -99.58
N ALA A 35 3.64 -61.42 -98.78
CA ALA A 35 3.87 -61.83 -97.40
C ALA A 35 4.88 -62.98 -97.27
N LEU A 36 5.81 -62.85 -96.33
CA LEU A 36 6.78 -63.88 -95.93
C LEU A 36 6.34 -64.56 -94.63
N ALA A 37 6.59 -65.87 -94.52
CA ALA A 37 6.34 -66.63 -93.30
C ALA A 37 7.63 -67.35 -92.89
N ASP A 38 8.23 -66.91 -91.79
CA ASP A 38 9.46 -67.44 -91.18
C ASP A 38 10.65 -67.49 -92.14
N ALA A 39 10.75 -66.53 -93.06
CA ALA A 39 11.80 -66.50 -94.08
C ALA A 39 13.14 -65.98 -93.52
N ILE A 40 14.26 -66.58 -93.93
CA ILE A 40 15.60 -66.17 -93.50
C ILE A 40 16.23 -65.26 -94.57
N ILE A 41 16.66 -64.06 -94.20
CA ILE A 41 17.32 -63.08 -95.07
C ILE A 41 18.67 -62.74 -94.47
N ASP A 42 19.74 -62.92 -95.24
CA ASP A 42 21.11 -62.59 -94.85
C ASP A 42 21.76 -61.84 -96.03
N LEU A 43 21.86 -60.51 -96.00
CA LEU A 43 22.38 -59.75 -97.16
C LEU A 43 23.90 -59.56 -97.14
N GLY A 44 24.57 -59.90 -96.04
CA GLY A 44 26.02 -59.93 -95.93
C GLY A 44 26.62 -58.59 -95.45
N ASP A 45 27.73 -58.17 -96.05
CA ASP A 45 28.35 -56.86 -95.74
C ASP A 45 27.84 -55.84 -96.77
N GLY A 46 27.54 -54.61 -96.35
CA GLY A 46 27.00 -53.59 -97.26
C GLY A 46 26.27 -52.50 -96.50
N ASP A 47 25.71 -51.53 -97.23
CA ASP A 47 24.65 -50.66 -96.70
C ASP A 47 23.34 -51.16 -97.33
N ASP A 48 22.75 -52.19 -96.74
CA ASP A 48 21.67 -52.97 -97.34
C ASP A 48 20.27 -52.45 -96.95
N LEU A 49 19.34 -52.48 -97.92
CA LEU A 49 17.99 -51.95 -97.84
C LEU A 49 16.95 -53.01 -98.19
N LEU A 50 16.09 -53.36 -97.24
CA LEU A 50 15.02 -54.34 -97.40
C LEU A 50 13.63 -53.68 -97.34
N PHE A 51 12.82 -53.86 -98.38
CA PHE A 51 11.40 -53.51 -98.40
C PHE A 51 10.56 -54.78 -98.29
N LEU A 52 9.75 -54.89 -97.23
CA LEU A 52 8.76 -55.94 -97.07
C LEU A 52 7.45 -55.54 -97.78
N GLY A 53 6.79 -56.54 -98.38
CA GLY A 53 5.55 -56.33 -99.13
C GLY A 53 4.33 -56.17 -98.22
N ASN A 54 3.20 -55.74 -98.79
CA ASN A 54 1.92 -55.69 -98.07
C ASN A 54 1.46 -57.10 -97.62
N GLY A 55 1.02 -57.23 -96.37
CA GLY A 55 0.61 -58.49 -95.73
C GLY A 55 1.39 -58.73 -94.43
N THR A 56 1.00 -59.71 -93.62
CA THR A 56 1.72 -60.10 -92.38
C THR A 56 3.01 -60.81 -92.76
N ASN A 57 4.17 -60.21 -92.47
CA ASN A 57 5.47 -60.83 -92.69
C ASN A 57 6.04 -61.40 -91.38
N SER A 58 6.70 -62.55 -91.44
CA SER A 58 7.58 -63.07 -90.38
C SER A 58 8.94 -63.38 -91.01
N VAL A 59 9.99 -62.69 -90.58
CA VAL A 59 11.34 -62.79 -91.15
C VAL A 59 12.44 -62.84 -90.09
N PHE A 60 13.47 -63.61 -90.37
CA PHE A 60 14.74 -63.64 -89.65
C PHE A 60 15.80 -62.94 -90.49
N VAL A 61 16.44 -61.88 -89.99
CA VAL A 61 17.29 -60.98 -90.77
C VAL A 61 18.72 -60.89 -90.21
N GLN A 62 19.70 -60.84 -91.10
CA GLN A 62 21.12 -60.62 -90.80
C GLN A 62 21.75 -59.75 -91.89
N GLY A 63 22.72 -58.89 -91.53
CA GLY A 63 23.43 -58.03 -92.47
C GLY A 63 22.49 -57.09 -93.23
N VAL A 64 21.60 -56.39 -92.52
CA VAL A 64 20.70 -55.40 -93.13
C VAL A 64 20.70 -54.14 -92.29
N GLU A 65 20.95 -52.98 -92.90
CA GLU A 65 21.07 -51.69 -92.23
C GLU A 65 19.75 -50.90 -92.26
N THR A 66 18.88 -51.14 -93.25
CA THR A 66 17.58 -50.44 -93.36
C THR A 66 16.44 -51.39 -93.76
N ILE A 67 15.33 -51.38 -93.01
CA ILE A 67 14.15 -52.23 -93.26
C ILE A 67 12.87 -51.38 -93.31
N TRP A 68 12.11 -51.45 -94.41
CA TRP A 68 10.86 -50.73 -94.61
C TRP A 68 9.70 -51.72 -94.79
N GLY A 69 8.69 -51.64 -93.92
CA GLY A 69 7.55 -52.54 -93.89
C GLY A 69 6.34 -52.09 -94.72
N GLY A 70 5.42 -53.04 -94.91
CA GLY A 70 4.11 -52.83 -95.51
C GLY A 70 3.03 -52.54 -94.47
N THR A 71 1.75 -52.63 -94.85
CA THR A 71 0.61 -52.33 -93.96
C THR A 71 0.05 -53.52 -93.18
N GLY A 72 0.79 -54.62 -93.09
CA GLY A 72 0.38 -55.82 -92.34
C GLY A 72 1.21 -55.96 -91.07
N ALA A 73 0.76 -56.84 -90.16
CA ALA A 73 1.44 -57.03 -88.87
C ALA A 73 2.73 -57.81 -89.10
N ASP A 74 3.86 -57.13 -89.01
CA ASP A 74 5.16 -57.65 -89.39
C ASP A 74 5.97 -58.07 -88.14
N LEU A 75 6.56 -59.26 -88.16
CA LEU A 75 7.51 -59.80 -87.20
C LEU A 75 8.90 -59.85 -87.82
N VAL A 76 9.83 -59.08 -87.29
CA VAL A 76 11.24 -59.07 -87.71
C VAL A 76 12.10 -59.57 -86.56
N THR A 77 12.89 -60.62 -86.79
CA THR A 77 13.83 -61.18 -85.79
C THR A 77 15.27 -61.03 -86.29
N LEU A 78 16.13 -60.34 -85.56
CA LEU A 78 17.55 -60.23 -85.89
C LEU A 78 18.29 -61.51 -85.51
N LEU A 79 19.17 -61.99 -86.37
CA LEU A 79 20.00 -63.18 -86.14
C LEU A 79 21.40 -62.86 -85.61
N ALA A 80 21.85 -61.61 -85.74
CA ALA A 80 23.14 -61.13 -85.25
C ALA A 80 23.03 -59.68 -84.74
N PRO A 81 23.89 -59.26 -83.79
CA PRO A 81 23.95 -57.90 -83.27
C PRO A 81 24.10 -56.86 -84.38
N VAL A 82 23.36 -55.76 -84.27
CA VAL A 82 23.42 -54.65 -85.24
C VAL A 82 23.98 -53.38 -84.62
N ALA A 83 24.91 -52.72 -85.32
CA ALA A 83 25.53 -51.49 -84.82
C ALA A 83 24.76 -50.21 -85.17
N ASN A 84 23.81 -50.26 -86.12
CA ASN A 84 22.94 -49.13 -86.51
C ASN A 84 21.88 -49.58 -87.54
N LEU A 85 20.78 -50.19 -87.10
CA LEU A 85 19.66 -50.56 -87.96
C LEU A 85 18.60 -49.45 -87.97
N TRP A 86 18.07 -49.07 -89.14
CA TRP A 86 16.85 -48.26 -89.22
C TRP A 86 15.69 -49.10 -89.76
N ILE A 87 14.68 -49.33 -88.92
CA ILE A 87 13.48 -50.09 -89.27
C ILE A 87 12.22 -49.22 -89.15
N ALA A 88 11.39 -49.25 -90.18
CA ALA A 88 10.13 -48.53 -90.23
C ALA A 88 9.05 -49.45 -90.79
N LEU A 89 8.19 -49.99 -89.94
CA LEU A 89 7.05 -50.82 -90.34
C LEU A 89 5.81 -49.90 -90.48
N LYS A 90 4.79 -50.27 -91.26
CA LYS A 90 3.73 -49.33 -91.69
C LYS A 90 2.34 -49.75 -91.24
N GLY A 91 2.08 -49.74 -89.95
CA GLY A 91 0.73 -49.79 -89.41
C GLY A 91 0.19 -51.20 -89.29
N SER A 92 -0.62 -51.38 -88.24
CA SER A 92 -1.04 -52.63 -87.59
C SER A 92 -0.23 -52.89 -86.31
N ALA A 93 0.04 -54.15 -85.91
CA ALA A 93 0.69 -54.49 -84.64
C ALA A 93 2.04 -55.17 -84.93
N ASP A 94 3.04 -54.35 -85.19
CA ASP A 94 4.35 -54.73 -85.66
C ASP A 94 5.28 -55.09 -84.49
N LYS A 95 6.11 -56.14 -84.67
CA LYS A 95 7.01 -56.69 -83.66
C LYS A 95 8.44 -56.82 -84.18
N LEU A 96 9.39 -56.25 -83.44
CA LEU A 96 10.82 -56.46 -83.61
C LEU A 96 11.36 -57.33 -82.47
N VAL A 97 12.21 -58.30 -82.81
CA VAL A 97 12.99 -59.11 -81.88
C VAL A 97 14.47 -58.91 -82.19
N LEU A 98 15.25 -58.43 -81.22
CA LEU A 98 16.69 -58.20 -81.37
C LEU A 98 17.48 -59.50 -81.19
N ALA A 99 18.73 -59.50 -81.65
CA ALA A 99 19.63 -60.63 -81.50
C ALA A 99 20.36 -60.57 -80.16
N ASP A 100 20.89 -61.70 -79.68
CA ASP A 100 21.82 -61.70 -78.55
C ASP A 100 23.12 -60.94 -78.90
N GLY A 101 23.53 -60.01 -78.03
CA GLY A 101 24.64 -59.07 -78.16
C GLY A 101 24.15 -57.62 -78.19
N SER A 102 25.05 -56.63 -78.24
CA SER A 102 24.64 -55.21 -78.23
C SER A 102 24.03 -54.75 -79.54
N ASN A 103 22.80 -54.24 -79.52
CA ASN A 103 22.12 -53.71 -80.69
C ASN A 103 21.89 -52.19 -80.60
N LEU A 104 22.05 -51.46 -81.72
CA LEU A 104 21.58 -50.08 -81.86
C LEU A 104 20.55 -50.01 -83.00
N VAL A 105 19.29 -49.68 -82.65
CA VAL A 105 18.17 -49.70 -83.60
C VAL A 105 17.34 -48.42 -83.54
N ARG A 106 17.01 -47.86 -84.70
CA ARG A 106 16.02 -46.79 -84.88
C ARG A 106 14.71 -47.39 -85.38
N VAL A 107 13.62 -47.19 -84.64
CA VAL A 107 12.30 -47.76 -84.95
C VAL A 107 11.29 -46.68 -85.35
N THR A 108 10.36 -46.99 -86.25
CA THR A 108 9.24 -46.12 -86.66
C THR A 108 8.00 -46.98 -86.95
N ASN A 109 6.85 -46.62 -86.36
CA ASN A 109 5.61 -47.43 -86.31
C ASN A 109 5.90 -48.92 -86.01
N ILE A 110 6.44 -49.18 -84.83
CA ILE A 110 6.59 -50.53 -84.28
C ILE A 110 5.94 -50.52 -82.91
N GLU A 111 5.02 -51.46 -82.68
CA GLU A 111 4.23 -51.56 -81.45
C GLU A 111 4.85 -52.54 -80.42
N THR A 112 5.77 -53.40 -80.82
CA THR A 112 6.44 -54.33 -79.88
C THR A 112 7.92 -54.45 -80.20
N VAL A 113 8.79 -54.21 -79.21
CA VAL A 113 10.23 -54.47 -79.32
C VAL A 113 10.65 -55.42 -78.19
N ILE A 114 11.27 -56.54 -78.55
CA ILE A 114 11.80 -57.54 -77.62
C ILE A 114 13.31 -57.66 -77.84
N GLY A 115 14.12 -57.46 -76.82
CA GLY A 115 15.58 -57.57 -76.87
C GLY A 115 16.12 -58.96 -76.51
N GLY A 116 17.45 -59.05 -76.48
CA GLY A 116 18.20 -60.28 -76.25
C GLY A 116 19.12 -60.19 -75.02
N ALA A 117 20.20 -60.99 -75.01
CA ALA A 117 21.27 -60.83 -74.02
C ALA A 117 22.38 -59.89 -74.54
N GLY A 118 22.47 -58.66 -74.05
CA GLY A 118 23.48 -57.65 -74.42
C GLY A 118 22.98 -56.22 -74.15
N ASP A 119 23.85 -55.22 -74.26
CA ASP A 119 23.46 -53.81 -74.06
C ASP A 119 22.75 -53.28 -75.33
N ASP A 120 21.43 -53.11 -75.28
CA ASP A 120 20.58 -52.69 -76.39
C ASP A 120 20.18 -51.21 -76.31
N GLU A 121 20.36 -50.46 -77.40
CA GLU A 121 19.90 -49.08 -77.56
C GLU A 121 18.83 -48.98 -78.66
N VAL A 122 17.61 -48.61 -78.27
CA VAL A 122 16.47 -48.44 -79.18
C VAL A 122 16.00 -46.98 -79.21
N ILE A 123 15.94 -46.40 -80.41
CA ILE A 123 15.53 -45.02 -80.64
C ILE A 123 14.21 -45.01 -81.42
N ALA A 124 13.12 -44.63 -80.76
CA ALA A 124 11.85 -44.37 -81.42
C ALA A 124 11.90 -43.02 -82.16
N ALA A 125 11.83 -43.07 -83.50
CA ALA A 125 11.90 -41.88 -84.36
C ALA A 125 10.53 -41.22 -84.65
N ALA A 126 9.44 -41.86 -84.24
CA ALA A 126 8.07 -41.34 -84.29
C ALA A 126 7.31 -41.79 -83.03
N ARG A 127 6.10 -41.26 -82.81
CA ARG A 127 5.20 -41.67 -81.72
C ARG A 127 5.10 -43.20 -81.65
N MET A 128 5.44 -43.75 -80.49
CA MET A 128 5.27 -45.17 -80.19
C MET A 128 4.12 -45.37 -79.21
N VAL A 129 3.25 -46.34 -79.52
CA VAL A 129 2.21 -46.84 -78.62
C VAL A 129 2.33 -48.35 -78.59
N GLY A 130 2.77 -48.94 -77.48
CA GLY A 130 3.15 -50.36 -77.52
C GLY A 130 3.91 -50.91 -76.32
N TYR A 131 4.56 -52.05 -76.50
CA TYR A 131 5.31 -52.78 -75.48
C TYR A 131 6.82 -52.85 -75.80
N VAL A 132 7.67 -52.63 -74.80
CA VAL A 132 9.13 -52.77 -74.94
C VAL A 132 9.69 -53.63 -73.80
N SER A 133 10.57 -54.58 -74.13
CA SER A 133 11.36 -55.36 -73.18
C SER A 133 12.71 -55.61 -73.84
N LEU A 134 13.83 -55.16 -73.27
CA LEU A 134 15.14 -55.26 -73.93
C LEU A 134 16.02 -56.42 -73.44
N GLY A 135 15.54 -57.19 -72.47
CA GLY A 135 16.16 -58.45 -72.09
C GLY A 135 17.18 -58.29 -70.97
N ALA A 136 18.45 -58.62 -71.21
CA ALA A 136 19.48 -58.56 -70.18
C ALA A 136 20.66 -57.74 -70.68
N GLY A 137 21.00 -56.64 -70.01
CA GLY A 137 22.05 -55.74 -70.48
C GLY A 137 22.12 -54.47 -69.64
N GLN A 138 22.73 -53.43 -70.21
CA GLN A 138 22.54 -52.04 -69.82
C GLN A 138 21.83 -51.32 -70.96
N ASP A 139 20.51 -51.38 -70.93
CA ASP A 139 19.64 -51.07 -72.04
C ASP A 139 19.18 -49.61 -72.00
N ARG A 140 19.09 -49.00 -73.19
CA ARG A 140 18.68 -47.60 -73.39
C ARG A 140 17.52 -47.50 -74.37
N PHE A 141 16.47 -46.79 -73.98
CA PHE A 141 15.36 -46.43 -74.85
C PHE A 141 15.26 -44.90 -75.03
N THR A 142 15.07 -44.42 -76.25
CA THR A 142 15.04 -42.98 -76.56
C THR A 142 13.83 -42.60 -77.41
N PHE A 143 13.03 -41.64 -76.96
CA PHE A 143 11.96 -41.01 -77.74
C PHE A 143 12.51 -39.77 -78.46
N SER A 144 12.72 -39.86 -79.78
CA SER A 144 13.30 -38.76 -80.57
C SER A 144 12.28 -37.97 -81.41
N GLY A 145 11.01 -38.39 -81.43
CA GLY A 145 9.98 -37.91 -82.38
C GLY A 145 9.19 -36.65 -82.01
N GLY A 146 9.36 -36.06 -80.81
CA GLY A 146 8.64 -34.84 -80.37
C GLY A 146 7.11 -34.96 -80.25
N SER A 147 6.53 -36.11 -80.56
CA SER A 147 5.13 -36.48 -80.42
C SER A 147 4.95 -37.36 -79.19
N GLY A 148 3.94 -37.10 -78.35
CA GLY A 148 3.73 -37.81 -77.09
C GLY A 148 3.55 -39.33 -77.22
N ASN A 149 4.38 -40.09 -76.53
CA ASN A 149 4.46 -41.55 -76.55
C ASN A 149 3.60 -42.19 -75.45
N GLU A 150 3.17 -43.44 -75.65
CA GLU A 150 2.40 -44.19 -74.64
C GLU A 150 2.85 -45.64 -74.64
N ILE A 151 3.85 -45.97 -73.81
CA ILE A 151 4.47 -47.29 -73.82
C ILE A 151 4.33 -48.02 -72.50
N THR A 152 4.17 -49.33 -72.60
CA THR A 152 4.29 -50.28 -71.49
C THR A 152 5.65 -50.94 -71.59
N VAL A 153 6.43 -50.96 -70.51
CA VAL A 153 7.81 -51.44 -70.52
C VAL A 153 8.04 -52.52 -69.48
N ALA A 154 8.85 -53.53 -69.81
CA ALA A 154 9.41 -54.43 -68.82
C ALA A 154 10.44 -53.71 -67.94
N PRO A 155 10.73 -54.22 -66.73
CA PRO A 155 11.70 -53.62 -65.81
C PRO A 155 13.16 -53.84 -66.23
N ASP A 156 13.40 -54.27 -67.47
CA ASP A 156 14.70 -54.61 -68.04
C ASP A 156 15.32 -53.45 -68.84
N ILE A 157 14.87 -52.22 -68.61
CA ILE A 157 15.42 -51.02 -69.26
C ILE A 157 16.01 -50.10 -68.20
N GLU A 158 17.33 -49.90 -68.23
CA GLU A 158 18.02 -49.07 -67.24
C GLU A 158 17.94 -47.57 -67.54
N THR A 159 17.87 -47.15 -68.80
CA THR A 159 17.83 -45.73 -69.18
C THR A 159 16.78 -45.43 -70.23
N MET A 160 15.90 -44.47 -69.94
CA MET A 160 14.89 -43.97 -70.86
C MET A 160 15.02 -42.46 -71.01
N THR A 161 15.01 -41.95 -72.24
CA THR A 161 15.13 -40.51 -72.53
C THR A 161 14.04 -40.03 -73.49
N GLY A 162 13.42 -38.88 -73.21
CA GLY A 162 12.25 -38.34 -73.88
C GLY A 162 12.48 -37.04 -74.63
N GLY A 163 11.38 -36.51 -75.17
CA GLY A 163 11.34 -35.34 -76.04
C GLY A 163 10.60 -34.15 -75.43
N ASN A 164 9.97 -33.31 -76.26
CA ASN A 164 9.13 -32.19 -75.80
C ASN A 164 7.62 -32.54 -75.84
N GLY A 165 7.27 -33.81 -75.97
CA GLY A 165 5.88 -34.27 -76.15
C GLY A 165 5.40 -34.98 -74.90
N THR A 166 4.08 -34.98 -74.65
CA THR A 166 3.45 -35.68 -73.52
C THR A 166 3.66 -37.20 -73.59
N ASP A 167 4.59 -37.70 -72.79
CA ASP A 167 5.01 -39.10 -72.75
C ASP A 167 4.37 -39.83 -71.56
N ILE A 168 3.83 -41.03 -71.79
CA ILE A 168 3.25 -41.93 -70.79
C ILE A 168 4.06 -43.22 -70.78
N VAL A 169 4.65 -43.55 -69.64
CA VAL A 169 5.44 -44.78 -69.44
C VAL A 169 4.83 -45.60 -68.31
N THR A 170 4.49 -46.85 -68.59
CA THR A 170 3.95 -47.80 -67.59
C THR A 170 4.88 -48.99 -67.44
N PHE A 171 5.44 -49.22 -66.26
CA PHE A 171 6.29 -50.37 -65.97
C PHE A 171 5.45 -51.59 -65.58
N THR A 172 5.77 -52.77 -66.13
CA THR A 172 5.01 -54.01 -65.84
C THR A 172 5.46 -54.75 -64.58
N GLY A 173 6.57 -54.34 -63.97
CA GLY A 173 7.17 -54.97 -62.79
C GLY A 173 8.19 -54.04 -62.14
N PRO A 174 8.78 -54.45 -61.00
CA PRO A 174 9.59 -53.56 -60.19
C PRO A 174 10.90 -53.17 -60.86
N VAL A 175 11.20 -51.88 -60.91
CA VAL A 175 12.42 -51.30 -61.46
C VAL A 175 13.47 -51.10 -60.38
N THR A 176 14.75 -51.17 -60.76
CA THR A 176 15.87 -50.95 -59.83
C THR A 176 16.96 -50.16 -60.53
N ASN A 177 17.33 -48.99 -59.98
CA ASN A 177 18.31 -48.07 -60.55
C ASN A 177 17.98 -47.58 -61.98
N THR A 178 16.70 -47.56 -62.35
CA THR A 178 16.26 -47.05 -63.65
C THR A 178 16.34 -45.52 -63.69
N ARG A 179 16.78 -44.95 -64.81
CA ARG A 179 16.73 -43.50 -65.07
C ARG A 179 15.70 -43.20 -66.15
N LEU A 180 14.74 -42.34 -65.86
CA LEU A 180 13.69 -41.90 -66.76
C LEU A 180 13.73 -40.37 -66.89
N ASN A 181 14.28 -39.89 -67.99
CA ASN A 181 14.31 -38.47 -68.31
C ASN A 181 13.35 -38.20 -69.47
N LEU A 182 12.11 -37.77 -69.21
CA LEU A 182 11.13 -37.48 -70.26
C LEU A 182 11.25 -36.07 -70.84
N ALA A 183 12.19 -35.28 -70.31
CA ALA A 183 12.54 -33.93 -70.75
C ALA A 183 11.40 -32.92 -70.56
N GLY A 184 10.69 -32.52 -71.62
CA GLY A 184 9.64 -31.50 -71.53
C GLY A 184 8.30 -32.05 -71.97
N GLY A 185 7.23 -31.70 -71.29
CA GLY A 185 5.93 -32.27 -71.63
C GLY A 185 4.93 -32.10 -70.51
N ALA A 186 3.96 -33.01 -70.50
CA ALA A 186 3.02 -33.18 -69.40
C ALA A 186 2.99 -34.68 -69.14
N ASP A 187 4.11 -35.16 -68.62
CA ASP A 187 4.56 -36.54 -68.74
C ASP A 187 4.11 -37.35 -67.52
N ARG A 188 3.76 -38.61 -67.77
CA ARG A 188 3.28 -39.53 -66.73
C ARG A 188 4.12 -40.80 -66.66
N ALA A 189 4.53 -41.18 -65.46
CA ALA A 189 5.08 -42.48 -65.17
C ALA A 189 4.16 -43.28 -64.24
N THR A 190 3.98 -44.57 -64.53
CA THR A 190 3.26 -45.51 -63.66
C THR A 190 4.18 -46.68 -63.34
N LEU A 191 4.47 -46.86 -62.05
CA LEU A 191 5.32 -47.92 -61.53
C LEU A 191 4.48 -49.15 -61.15
N SER A 192 5.14 -50.20 -60.67
CA SER A 192 4.49 -51.48 -60.37
C SER A 192 4.07 -51.57 -58.90
N ASP A 193 3.38 -52.65 -58.50
CA ASP A 193 3.08 -52.90 -57.08
C ASP A 193 4.29 -53.37 -56.23
N GLY A 194 5.46 -53.55 -56.83
CA GLY A 194 6.69 -53.97 -56.14
C GLY A 194 7.52 -52.80 -55.64
N ALA A 195 8.60 -53.05 -54.91
CA ALA A 195 9.53 -52.00 -54.50
C ALA A 195 10.31 -51.46 -55.70
N ASP A 196 10.05 -50.21 -56.06
CA ASP A 196 10.59 -49.53 -57.22
C ASP A 196 11.71 -48.54 -56.83
N SER A 197 12.82 -48.52 -57.58
CA SER A 197 13.89 -47.53 -57.42
C SER A 197 14.22 -46.85 -58.76
N ILE A 198 13.87 -45.57 -58.86
CA ILE A 198 13.92 -44.80 -60.11
C ILE A 198 14.41 -43.36 -59.90
N VAL A 199 15.20 -42.87 -60.85
CA VAL A 199 15.55 -41.45 -60.98
C VAL A 199 14.74 -40.86 -62.13
N ILE A 200 14.01 -39.78 -61.88
CA ILE A 200 13.12 -39.14 -62.84
C ILE A 200 13.51 -37.68 -63.12
N LEU A 201 13.34 -37.23 -64.35
CA LEU A 201 13.50 -35.83 -64.78
C LEU A 201 12.40 -35.50 -65.81
N GLY A 202 11.67 -34.41 -65.60
CA GLY A 202 10.57 -34.00 -66.47
C GLY A 202 9.37 -34.96 -66.40
N VAL A 203 8.95 -35.36 -65.20
CA VAL A 203 7.75 -36.19 -64.98
C VAL A 203 6.80 -35.42 -64.07
N GLU A 204 5.65 -35.01 -64.59
CA GLU A 204 4.66 -34.20 -63.85
C GLU A 204 3.60 -35.05 -63.13
N GLU A 205 3.31 -36.26 -63.60
CA GLU A 205 2.39 -37.21 -62.94
C GLU A 205 3.12 -38.52 -62.65
N LEU A 206 3.19 -38.92 -61.39
CA LEU A 206 3.77 -40.20 -60.99
C LEU A 206 2.72 -41.00 -60.22
N ILE A 207 2.52 -42.24 -60.61
CA ILE A 207 1.67 -43.19 -59.88
C ILE A 207 2.54 -44.40 -59.54
N ALA A 208 2.84 -44.57 -58.26
CA ALA A 208 3.53 -45.74 -57.73
C ALA A 208 2.53 -46.75 -57.16
N GLY A 209 3.03 -47.92 -56.75
CA GLY A 209 2.21 -49.05 -56.36
C GLY A 209 2.08 -49.22 -54.84
N GLY A 210 2.00 -50.48 -54.40
CA GLY A 210 1.95 -50.85 -52.99
C GLY A 210 3.30 -51.25 -52.38
N GLY A 211 4.41 -50.97 -53.06
CA GLY A 211 5.76 -51.34 -52.65
C GLY A 211 6.44 -50.26 -51.80
N ASP A 212 7.63 -50.55 -51.28
CA ASP A 212 8.48 -49.53 -50.64
C ASP A 212 9.31 -48.84 -51.74
N ASP A 213 8.87 -47.68 -52.19
CA ASP A 213 9.41 -47.03 -53.38
C ASP A 213 10.46 -45.96 -53.06
N THR A 214 11.52 -45.87 -53.87
CA THR A 214 12.57 -44.86 -53.78
C THR A 214 12.65 -44.07 -55.09
N ILE A 215 12.12 -42.85 -55.07
CA ILE A 215 12.07 -41.97 -56.23
C ILE A 215 12.99 -40.77 -56.01
N ILE A 216 13.86 -40.53 -56.98
CA ILE A 216 14.77 -39.38 -56.99
C ILE A 216 14.37 -38.47 -58.15
N VAL A 217 13.91 -37.26 -57.86
CA VAL A 217 13.58 -36.25 -58.86
C VAL A 217 14.81 -35.38 -59.11
N GLU A 218 15.26 -35.32 -60.36
CA GLU A 218 16.25 -34.36 -60.81
C GLU A 218 15.56 -33.14 -61.45
N GLY A 219 16.18 -31.97 -61.34
CA GLY A 219 15.65 -30.72 -61.90
C GLY A 219 14.44 -30.14 -61.15
N ALA A 220 13.90 -29.05 -61.69
CA ALA A 220 12.68 -28.44 -61.17
C ALA A 220 11.44 -29.21 -61.62
N VAL A 221 10.44 -29.36 -60.74
CA VAL A 221 9.21 -30.10 -61.06
C VAL A 221 7.97 -29.39 -60.53
N THR A 222 6.85 -29.50 -61.27
CA THR A 222 5.52 -29.13 -60.77
C THR A 222 4.54 -30.23 -61.16
N GLY A 223 3.88 -30.86 -60.19
CA GLY A 223 3.20 -32.12 -60.49
C GLY A 223 2.38 -32.74 -59.36
N VAL A 224 1.84 -33.93 -59.64
CA VAL A 224 1.03 -34.75 -58.72
C VAL A 224 1.61 -36.15 -58.64
N TYR A 225 2.14 -36.52 -57.47
CA TYR A 225 2.75 -37.82 -57.23
C TYR A 225 1.91 -38.62 -56.23
N ASP A 226 1.38 -39.75 -56.67
CA ASP A 226 0.72 -40.72 -55.81
C ASP A 226 1.65 -41.91 -55.61
N LEU A 227 2.24 -42.03 -54.43
CA LEU A 227 3.18 -43.12 -54.12
C LEU A 227 2.48 -44.37 -53.61
N GLY A 228 1.16 -44.32 -53.41
CA GLY A 228 0.39 -45.45 -52.97
C GLY A 228 0.64 -45.80 -51.51
N ALA A 229 0.91 -47.07 -51.23
CA ALA A 229 1.10 -47.58 -49.88
C ALA A 229 2.46 -48.24 -49.77
N GLY A 230 3.20 -47.97 -48.70
CA GLY A 230 4.57 -48.47 -48.59
C GLY A 230 5.28 -47.73 -47.47
N ALA A 231 6.59 -47.92 -47.39
CA ALA A 231 7.49 -46.99 -46.74
C ALA A 231 8.27 -46.22 -47.82
N ASP A 232 7.64 -45.18 -48.34
CA ASP A 232 8.10 -44.51 -49.56
C ASP A 232 9.07 -43.36 -49.27
N LEU A 233 10.09 -43.24 -50.13
CA LEU A 233 11.09 -42.18 -50.11
C LEU A 233 11.04 -41.39 -51.42
N LEU A 234 10.77 -40.09 -51.30
CA LEU A 234 10.89 -39.12 -52.38
C LEU A 234 12.07 -38.17 -52.09
N ALA A 235 13.08 -38.18 -52.94
CA ALA A 235 14.19 -37.23 -52.89
C ALA A 235 14.07 -36.21 -54.03
N LEU A 236 14.12 -34.92 -53.72
CA LEU A 236 14.01 -33.81 -54.65
C LEU A 236 15.39 -33.23 -54.98
N GLY A 237 15.49 -32.66 -56.17
CA GLY A 237 16.72 -32.05 -56.68
C GLY A 237 16.99 -30.65 -56.11
N ALA A 238 18.04 -30.00 -56.62
CA ALA A 238 18.47 -28.68 -56.14
C ALA A 238 17.71 -27.48 -56.74
N GLU A 239 16.78 -27.70 -57.68
CA GLU A 239 16.15 -26.62 -58.48
C GLU A 239 14.71 -26.24 -58.04
N GLY A 240 14.21 -26.83 -56.95
CA GLY A 240 12.90 -26.54 -56.34
C GLY A 240 11.74 -27.36 -56.93
N ALA A 241 10.77 -27.73 -56.10
CA ALA A 241 9.64 -28.57 -56.47
C ALA A 241 8.30 -27.98 -56.01
N SER A 242 7.24 -28.08 -56.82
CA SER A 242 5.87 -27.77 -56.41
C SER A 242 4.98 -29.01 -56.61
N LEU A 243 4.81 -29.82 -55.57
CA LEU A 243 4.22 -31.15 -55.69
C LEU A 243 2.99 -31.33 -54.81
N THR A 244 1.94 -31.93 -55.38
CA THR A 244 0.86 -32.56 -54.60
C THR A 244 1.17 -34.03 -54.42
N ILE A 245 1.24 -34.51 -53.19
CA ILE A 245 1.74 -35.84 -52.85
C ILE A 245 0.69 -36.63 -52.04
N SER A 246 0.52 -37.91 -52.37
CA SER A 246 -0.07 -38.94 -51.50
C SER A 246 0.92 -40.08 -51.30
N GLY A 247 0.84 -40.76 -50.16
CA GLY A 247 1.62 -41.97 -49.88
C GLY A 247 3.07 -41.77 -49.42
N ALA A 248 3.67 -40.57 -49.47
CA ALA A 248 5.05 -40.38 -49.01
C ALA A 248 5.21 -40.39 -47.47
N GLU A 249 5.99 -41.31 -46.92
CA GLU A 249 6.47 -41.23 -45.53
C GLU A 249 7.76 -40.41 -45.39
N THR A 250 8.67 -40.47 -46.36
CA THR A 250 9.95 -39.74 -46.32
C THR A 250 10.09 -38.82 -47.52
N ILE A 251 10.27 -37.52 -47.27
CA ILE A 251 10.56 -36.53 -48.32
C ILE A 251 11.87 -35.84 -47.97
N LEU A 252 12.83 -35.87 -48.89
CA LEU A 252 14.14 -35.21 -48.76
C LEU A 252 14.26 -34.15 -49.85
N GLY A 253 14.39 -32.88 -49.48
CA GLY A 253 14.57 -31.77 -50.40
C GLY A 253 16.03 -31.38 -50.61
N GLY A 254 16.21 -30.38 -51.47
CA GLY A 254 17.51 -29.93 -51.95
C GLY A 254 17.91 -28.55 -51.42
N ALA A 255 18.45 -27.72 -52.31
CA ALA A 255 18.81 -26.32 -52.06
C ALA A 255 17.81 -25.34 -52.72
N GLY A 256 16.77 -25.87 -53.36
CA GLY A 256 15.75 -25.10 -54.06
C GLY A 256 14.57 -24.78 -53.15
N THR A 257 13.68 -23.90 -53.60
CA THR A 257 12.42 -23.63 -52.90
C THR A 257 11.40 -24.70 -53.22
N ASP A 258 10.95 -25.44 -52.21
CA ASP A 258 9.97 -26.52 -52.33
C ASP A 258 8.60 -26.11 -51.76
N ASP A 259 7.51 -26.34 -52.50
CA ASP A 259 6.10 -26.13 -52.08
C ASP A 259 5.33 -27.46 -52.19
N ILE A 260 5.19 -28.15 -51.06
CA ILE A 260 4.67 -29.51 -50.97
C ILE A 260 3.29 -29.51 -50.33
N LEU A 261 2.31 -30.11 -51.01
CA LEU A 261 0.96 -30.37 -50.50
C LEU A 261 0.77 -31.87 -50.25
N LEU A 262 0.60 -32.27 -48.99
CA LEU A 262 0.19 -33.63 -48.63
C LEU A 262 -1.32 -33.78 -48.67
N THR A 263 -1.82 -34.78 -49.40
CA THR A 263 -3.26 -35.04 -49.51
C THR A 263 -3.76 -36.13 -48.55
N THR A 264 -2.84 -36.96 -48.04
CA THR A 264 -3.10 -38.01 -47.06
C THR A 264 -2.35 -37.74 -45.77
N ALA A 265 -2.97 -38.02 -44.61
CA ALA A 265 -2.34 -37.79 -43.32
C ALA A 265 -1.22 -38.80 -43.05
N VAL A 266 -0.06 -38.31 -42.59
CA VAL A 266 1.15 -39.13 -42.42
C VAL A 266 1.32 -39.53 -40.95
N GLN A 267 1.60 -40.81 -40.68
CA GLN A 267 1.82 -41.34 -39.33
C GLN A 267 3.29 -41.79 -39.13
N GLY A 268 4.14 -40.90 -38.62
CA GLY A 268 5.54 -41.21 -38.31
C GLY A 268 6.52 -40.95 -39.46
N GLY A 269 6.18 -40.04 -40.37
CA GLY A 269 7.02 -39.67 -41.52
C GLY A 269 8.12 -38.65 -41.18
N ARG A 270 9.09 -38.52 -42.08
CA ARG A 270 10.21 -37.58 -41.98
C ARG A 270 10.31 -36.72 -43.23
N ILE A 271 10.14 -35.40 -43.08
CA ILE A 271 10.21 -34.43 -44.17
C ILE A 271 11.36 -33.46 -43.89
N ALA A 272 12.38 -33.48 -44.75
CA ALA A 272 13.57 -32.68 -44.63
C ALA A 272 13.83 -31.93 -45.93
N LEU A 273 13.24 -30.73 -46.12
CA LEU A 273 13.28 -30.02 -47.42
C LEU A 273 14.61 -29.28 -47.69
N GLY A 274 15.45 -29.17 -46.67
CA GLY A 274 16.84 -28.76 -46.86
C GLY A 274 17.02 -27.25 -46.74
N ALA A 275 17.66 -26.65 -47.75
CA ALA A 275 17.87 -25.21 -47.80
C ALA A 275 16.94 -24.62 -48.85
N GLY A 276 16.29 -23.52 -48.54
CA GLY A 276 15.26 -22.99 -49.43
C GLY A 276 14.37 -22.01 -48.70
N ALA A 277 13.20 -21.78 -49.26
CA ALA A 277 12.14 -21.01 -48.61
C ALA A 277 10.91 -21.89 -48.65
N ASP A 278 10.98 -22.98 -47.89
CA ASP A 278 10.21 -24.19 -48.15
C ASP A 278 8.86 -24.13 -47.43
N ARG A 279 7.84 -24.66 -48.10
CA ARG A 279 6.46 -24.65 -47.69
C ARG A 279 5.90 -26.06 -47.71
N LEU A 280 5.30 -26.47 -46.60
CA LEU A 280 4.63 -27.75 -46.42
C LEU A 280 3.18 -27.52 -46.00
N GLN A 281 2.24 -27.97 -46.81
CA GLN A 281 0.82 -28.02 -46.44
C GLN A 281 0.44 -29.46 -46.08
N LEU A 282 -0.04 -29.66 -44.86
CA LEU A 282 -0.45 -30.94 -44.32
C LEU A 282 -1.86 -31.33 -44.76
N ALA A 283 -2.14 -32.63 -44.77
CA ALA A 283 -3.49 -33.15 -44.99
C ALA A 283 -4.37 -32.88 -43.76
N SER A 284 -5.70 -32.83 -43.94
CA SER A 284 -6.64 -32.47 -42.87
C SER A 284 -6.85 -33.52 -41.76
N GLY A 285 -6.27 -34.72 -41.88
CA GLY A 285 -6.23 -35.71 -40.79
C GLY A 285 -5.05 -35.45 -39.86
N GLY A 286 -5.02 -36.02 -38.66
CA GLY A 286 -3.92 -35.76 -37.72
C GLY A 286 -2.59 -36.33 -38.19
N ASN A 287 -1.56 -35.51 -38.29
CA ASN A 287 -0.24 -35.87 -38.80
C ASN A 287 0.76 -36.10 -37.67
N ARG A 288 1.69 -37.03 -37.83
CA ARG A 288 2.85 -37.22 -36.94
C ARG A 288 4.12 -37.15 -37.78
N LEU A 289 4.87 -36.05 -37.69
CA LEU A 289 5.97 -35.76 -38.61
C LEU A 289 7.22 -35.29 -37.88
N ALA A 290 8.37 -35.77 -38.35
CA ALA A 290 9.67 -35.18 -38.06
C ALA A 290 10.05 -34.21 -39.19
N LEU A 291 10.34 -32.95 -38.87
CA LEU A 291 10.59 -31.89 -39.84
C LEU A 291 12.00 -31.30 -39.70
N SER A 292 12.63 -30.93 -40.82
CA SER A 292 13.84 -30.09 -40.82
C SER A 292 13.95 -29.28 -42.12
N GLY A 293 14.46 -28.05 -42.05
CA GLY A 293 14.55 -27.18 -43.22
C GLY A 293 13.18 -26.90 -43.86
N VAL A 294 12.18 -26.55 -43.05
CA VAL A 294 10.85 -26.16 -43.53
C VAL A 294 10.49 -24.83 -42.87
N GLU A 295 10.36 -23.77 -43.66
CA GLU A 295 10.10 -22.43 -43.13
C GLU A 295 8.60 -22.17 -42.89
N THR A 296 7.73 -22.71 -43.76
CA THR A 296 6.28 -22.50 -43.66
C THR A 296 5.55 -23.83 -43.54
N VAL A 297 4.77 -24.01 -42.48
CA VAL A 297 3.87 -25.17 -42.34
C VAL A 297 2.43 -24.69 -42.25
N LEU A 298 1.55 -25.26 -43.07
CA LEU A 298 0.11 -25.06 -43.00
C LEU A 298 -0.59 -26.38 -42.65
N GLY A 299 -1.29 -26.42 -41.53
CA GLY A 299 -2.08 -27.55 -41.08
C GLY A 299 -3.54 -27.50 -41.55
N GLY A 300 -4.33 -28.40 -40.98
CA GLY A 300 -5.72 -28.64 -41.36
C GLY A 300 -6.69 -28.60 -40.19
N SER A 301 -7.53 -29.63 -40.10
CA SER A 301 -8.51 -29.80 -39.01
C SER A 301 -8.16 -30.96 -38.07
N GLY A 302 -7.01 -31.60 -38.29
CA GLY A 302 -6.55 -32.78 -37.56
C GLY A 302 -5.64 -32.38 -36.41
N ALA A 303 -5.48 -33.26 -35.42
CA ALA A 303 -4.49 -33.06 -34.37
C ALA A 303 -3.10 -33.47 -34.86
N ASP A 304 -2.24 -32.49 -35.08
CA ASP A 304 -0.90 -32.61 -35.65
C ASP A 304 0.17 -32.65 -34.55
N LEU A 305 1.17 -33.53 -34.70
CA LEU A 305 2.32 -33.67 -33.83
C LEU A 305 3.59 -33.52 -34.66
N LEU A 306 4.26 -32.38 -34.53
CA LEU A 306 5.46 -32.03 -35.28
C LEU A 306 6.68 -32.06 -34.36
N ARG A 307 7.72 -32.80 -34.76
CA ARG A 307 9.04 -32.79 -34.11
C ARG A 307 10.05 -32.16 -35.05
N ILE A 308 10.62 -31.03 -34.66
CA ILE A 308 11.68 -30.37 -35.41
C ILE A 308 13.02 -31.05 -35.08
N GLU A 309 13.78 -31.43 -36.10
CA GLU A 309 15.05 -32.17 -35.94
C GLU A 309 16.30 -31.29 -36.02
N ALA A 310 16.17 -30.05 -36.50
CA ALA A 310 17.26 -29.07 -36.60
C ALA A 310 16.75 -27.65 -36.28
N PRO A 311 17.61 -26.73 -35.80
CA PRO A 311 17.20 -25.36 -35.50
C PRO A 311 16.42 -24.70 -36.64
N LEU A 312 15.32 -24.05 -36.29
CA LEU A 312 14.46 -23.37 -37.26
C LEU A 312 15.21 -22.21 -37.95
N ALA A 313 14.98 -22.05 -39.25
CA ALA A 313 15.45 -20.89 -39.98
C ALA A 313 14.74 -19.61 -39.50
N ALA A 314 15.40 -18.47 -39.71
CA ALA A 314 14.84 -17.18 -39.31
C ALA A 314 13.53 -16.89 -40.05
N GLY A 315 12.46 -16.62 -39.30
CA GLY A 315 11.14 -16.31 -39.85
C GLY A 315 10.21 -17.50 -40.06
N ALA A 316 10.51 -18.66 -39.46
CA ALA A 316 9.63 -19.83 -39.53
C ALA A 316 8.19 -19.51 -39.05
N HIS A 317 7.20 -19.93 -39.84
CA HIS A 317 5.78 -19.65 -39.59
C HIS A 317 4.90 -20.90 -39.76
N TYR A 318 4.29 -21.35 -38.66
CA TYR A 318 3.54 -22.60 -38.61
C TYR A 318 2.10 -22.30 -38.18
N ASP A 319 1.15 -22.38 -39.12
CA ASP A 319 -0.29 -22.24 -38.86
C ASP A 319 -0.92 -23.62 -38.99
N LEU A 320 -1.12 -24.32 -37.87
CA LEU A 320 -1.62 -25.71 -37.88
C LEU A 320 -3.14 -25.81 -37.96
N GLY A 321 -3.85 -24.67 -37.93
CA GLY A 321 -5.28 -24.62 -38.15
C GLY A 321 -6.09 -25.00 -36.91
N ALA A 322 -6.98 -25.98 -37.07
CA ALA A 322 -7.81 -26.48 -35.98
C ALA A 322 -7.35 -27.89 -35.62
N GLY A 323 -7.29 -28.19 -34.34
CA GLY A 323 -6.76 -29.47 -33.90
C GLY A 323 -6.43 -29.41 -32.42
N ALA A 324 -5.77 -30.45 -31.93
CA ALA A 324 -5.05 -30.37 -30.66
C ALA A 324 -3.59 -30.57 -31.03
N ASP A 325 -2.97 -29.47 -31.43
CA ASP A 325 -1.73 -29.47 -32.19
C ASP A 325 -0.52 -29.27 -31.27
N SER A 326 0.56 -29.98 -31.57
CA SER A 326 1.77 -29.99 -30.75
C SER A 326 3.04 -29.90 -31.57
N ILE A 327 3.97 -29.04 -31.12
CA ILE A 327 5.30 -28.86 -31.71
C ILE A 327 6.37 -29.13 -30.65
N ALA A 328 7.35 -29.97 -30.97
CA ALA A 328 8.58 -30.12 -30.22
C ALA A 328 9.75 -29.54 -31.03
N LEU A 329 10.41 -28.51 -30.52
CA LEU A 329 11.53 -27.82 -31.16
C LEU A 329 12.83 -28.62 -31.03
N ALA A 330 13.78 -28.34 -31.91
CA ALA A 330 15.11 -28.97 -31.89
C ALA A 330 16.02 -28.31 -30.84
N ASP A 331 17.12 -28.98 -30.48
CA ASP A 331 18.21 -28.33 -29.75
C ASP A 331 18.85 -27.21 -30.60
N GLY A 332 19.04 -26.04 -30.02
CA GLY A 332 19.63 -24.84 -30.59
C GLY A 332 18.76 -23.59 -30.38
N ASP A 333 19.11 -22.50 -31.05
CA ASP A 333 18.32 -21.27 -31.03
C ASP A 333 17.14 -21.42 -31.99
N ASN A 334 15.90 -21.38 -31.50
CA ASN A 334 14.70 -21.44 -32.35
C ASN A 334 13.88 -20.16 -32.24
N THR A 335 13.39 -19.65 -33.38
CA THR A 335 12.39 -18.58 -33.43
C THR A 335 11.23 -19.02 -34.31
N LEU A 336 10.02 -19.07 -33.75
CA LEU A 336 8.83 -19.60 -34.41
C LEU A 336 7.62 -18.69 -34.22
N VAL A 337 6.90 -18.42 -35.30
CA VAL A 337 5.59 -17.79 -35.27
C VAL A 337 4.51 -18.85 -35.47
N VAL A 338 3.63 -19.04 -34.50
CA VAL A 338 2.59 -20.09 -34.53
C VAL A 338 1.17 -19.53 -34.59
N ARG A 339 0.26 -20.35 -35.12
CA ARG A 339 -1.19 -20.19 -35.01
C ARG A 339 -1.86 -21.56 -34.95
N GLY A 340 -2.90 -21.70 -34.11
CA GLY A 340 -3.59 -22.98 -33.92
C GLY A 340 -2.68 -24.06 -33.33
N VAL A 341 -1.88 -23.72 -32.30
CA VAL A 341 -0.99 -24.67 -31.63
C VAL A 341 -1.25 -24.61 -30.14
N GLU A 342 -1.66 -25.73 -29.53
CA GLU A 342 -2.01 -25.80 -28.12
C GLU A 342 -0.84 -26.24 -27.23
N THR A 343 0.14 -26.99 -27.74
CA THR A 343 1.27 -27.49 -26.95
C THR A 343 2.61 -27.27 -27.63
N ILE A 344 3.55 -26.60 -26.96
CA ILE A 344 4.90 -26.38 -27.50
C ILE A 344 5.95 -26.78 -26.48
N THR A 345 6.91 -27.59 -26.91
CA THR A 345 8.08 -28.01 -26.11
C THR A 345 9.35 -27.52 -26.79
N GLY A 346 10.14 -26.74 -26.07
CA GLY A 346 11.46 -26.26 -26.48
C GLY A 346 12.56 -27.31 -26.32
N GLY A 347 13.70 -27.01 -26.95
CA GLY A 347 14.92 -27.81 -26.88
C GLY A 347 15.89 -27.26 -25.84
N THR A 348 17.17 -27.56 -26.00
CA THR A 348 18.25 -26.82 -25.32
C THR A 348 18.62 -25.58 -26.13
N GLY A 349 18.89 -24.45 -25.47
CA GLY A 349 19.17 -23.18 -26.17
C GLY A 349 18.00 -22.19 -26.02
N PRO A 350 18.11 -20.96 -26.55
CA PRO A 350 17.06 -19.96 -26.46
C PRO A 350 15.94 -20.22 -27.48
N ASP A 351 14.73 -20.46 -26.97
CA ASP A 351 13.52 -20.64 -27.76
C ASP A 351 12.61 -19.41 -27.66
N ARG A 352 12.27 -18.82 -28.81
CA ARG A 352 11.37 -17.68 -28.96
C ARG A 352 10.14 -18.06 -29.78
N VAL A 353 8.98 -18.07 -29.14
CA VAL A 353 7.71 -18.40 -29.78
C VAL A 353 6.78 -17.20 -29.75
N THR A 354 6.27 -16.81 -30.90
CA THR A 354 5.21 -15.79 -31.05
C THR A 354 3.94 -16.46 -31.52
N PHE A 355 2.86 -16.41 -30.76
CA PHE A 355 1.58 -16.98 -31.16
C PHE A 355 0.61 -15.87 -31.58
N GLN A 356 -0.11 -16.11 -32.68
CA GLN A 356 -0.97 -15.11 -33.30
C GLN A 356 -2.45 -15.36 -33.02
N GLY A 357 -3.12 -14.36 -32.44
CA GLY A 357 -4.53 -14.43 -32.05
C GLY A 357 -4.71 -14.88 -30.59
N GLY A 358 -5.93 -14.77 -30.07
CA GLY A 358 -6.28 -15.25 -28.73
C GLY A 358 -6.31 -16.77 -28.66
N GLY A 359 -5.77 -17.38 -27.60
CA GLY A 359 -5.74 -18.84 -27.46
C GLY A 359 -5.16 -19.37 -26.15
N SER A 360 -5.15 -20.69 -25.98
CA SER A 360 -4.56 -21.36 -24.81
C SER A 360 -3.34 -22.17 -25.25
N ILE A 361 -2.18 -21.92 -24.63
CA ILE A 361 -0.92 -22.63 -24.91
C ILE A 361 -0.38 -23.27 -23.64
N VAL A 362 0.05 -24.53 -23.78
CA VAL A 362 0.88 -25.21 -22.80
C VAL A 362 2.31 -25.23 -23.32
N ALA A 363 3.22 -24.56 -22.60
CA ALA A 363 4.61 -24.40 -23.01
C ALA A 363 5.57 -25.08 -22.03
N SER A 364 6.65 -25.67 -22.55
CA SER A 364 7.73 -26.29 -21.78
C SER A 364 9.05 -25.93 -22.42
N GLY A 365 10.06 -25.55 -21.65
CA GLY A 365 11.40 -25.23 -22.14
C GLY A 365 11.46 -24.04 -23.10
N ILE A 366 10.57 -23.05 -22.96
CA ILE A 366 10.56 -21.84 -23.81
C ILE A 366 11.03 -20.64 -23.00
N GLU A 367 12.01 -19.89 -23.49
CA GLU A 367 12.57 -18.70 -22.82
C GLU A 367 11.82 -17.42 -23.17
N THR A 368 11.25 -17.31 -24.37
CA THR A 368 10.47 -16.14 -24.78
C THR A 368 9.14 -16.52 -25.42
N LEU A 369 8.04 -16.14 -24.77
CA LEU A 369 6.67 -16.30 -25.29
C LEU A 369 6.07 -14.92 -25.58
N ILE A 370 5.48 -14.77 -26.76
CA ILE A 370 4.86 -13.51 -27.20
C ILE A 370 3.46 -13.78 -27.74
N GLY A 371 2.46 -13.16 -27.13
CA GLY A 371 1.05 -13.22 -27.51
C GLY A 371 0.61 -12.09 -28.42
N GLY A 372 -0.71 -12.02 -28.61
CA GLY A 372 -1.34 -11.15 -29.59
C GLY A 372 -2.07 -9.95 -28.97
N ALA A 373 -3.18 -9.57 -29.62
CA ALA A 373 -4.12 -8.56 -29.11
C ALA A 373 -5.44 -9.19 -28.61
N GLY A 374 -5.48 -10.52 -28.51
CA GLY A 374 -6.64 -11.28 -28.02
C GLY A 374 -6.37 -11.79 -26.61
N ALA A 375 -7.39 -12.33 -25.94
CA ALA A 375 -7.20 -12.96 -24.64
C ALA A 375 -6.37 -14.25 -24.78
N ASP A 376 -5.23 -14.27 -24.11
CA ASP A 376 -4.20 -15.31 -24.17
C ASP A 376 -4.09 -16.06 -22.83
N SER A 377 -3.99 -17.38 -22.87
CA SER A 377 -3.86 -18.23 -21.68
C SER A 377 -2.66 -19.17 -21.80
N VAL A 378 -1.58 -18.86 -21.11
CA VAL A 378 -0.33 -19.64 -21.11
C VAL A 378 -0.18 -20.44 -19.83
N THR A 379 0.16 -21.72 -19.95
CA THR A 379 0.57 -22.58 -18.81
C THR A 379 1.97 -23.11 -19.06
N LEU A 380 2.89 -22.84 -18.14
CA LEU A 380 4.26 -23.33 -18.18
C LEU A 380 4.37 -24.68 -17.46
N LEU A 381 5.04 -25.66 -18.08
CA LEU A 381 5.31 -26.97 -17.47
C LEU A 381 6.70 -27.10 -16.86
N THR A 382 7.62 -26.21 -17.23
CA THR A 382 8.99 -26.17 -16.72
C THR A 382 9.31 -24.77 -16.23
N ARG A 383 10.12 -24.68 -15.18
CA ARG A 383 10.54 -23.39 -14.63
C ARG A 383 11.17 -22.49 -15.69
N MET A 384 10.81 -21.21 -15.69
CA MET A 384 11.55 -20.18 -16.43
C MET A 384 12.69 -19.65 -15.57
N ALA A 385 13.90 -19.59 -16.14
CA ALA A 385 15.10 -19.06 -15.48
C ALA A 385 15.60 -17.82 -16.23
N ASP A 386 14.98 -16.68 -15.96
CA ASP A 386 15.15 -15.38 -16.63
C ASP A 386 14.49 -15.30 -18.02
N GLY A 387 13.21 -15.72 -18.10
CA GLY A 387 12.41 -15.70 -19.32
C GLY A 387 11.61 -14.41 -19.54
N LEU A 388 11.06 -14.25 -20.74
CA LEU A 388 10.10 -13.19 -21.10
C LEU A 388 8.77 -13.82 -21.52
N VAL A 389 7.69 -13.38 -20.90
CA VAL A 389 6.32 -13.64 -21.35
C VAL A 389 5.64 -12.30 -21.62
N ASP A 390 5.33 -12.04 -22.88
CA ASP A 390 4.68 -10.79 -23.31
C ASP A 390 3.38 -11.15 -24.02
N LEU A 391 2.26 -11.20 -23.31
CA LEU A 391 0.97 -11.62 -23.88
C LEU A 391 0.26 -10.47 -24.62
N GLY A 392 0.84 -9.27 -24.62
CA GLY A 392 0.38 -8.15 -25.42
C GLY A 392 -0.84 -7.45 -24.81
N ALA A 393 -1.91 -7.33 -25.59
CA ALA A 393 -3.14 -6.68 -25.15
C ALA A 393 -4.27 -7.70 -25.08
N GLY A 394 -5.06 -7.69 -24.02
CA GLY A 394 -6.08 -8.72 -23.83
C GLY A 394 -6.55 -8.76 -22.40
N ILE A 395 -7.25 -9.83 -22.05
CA ILE A 395 -7.40 -10.24 -20.65
C ILE A 395 -6.66 -11.56 -20.57
N ASP A 396 -5.42 -11.49 -20.12
CA ASP A 396 -4.45 -12.53 -20.32
C ASP A 396 -4.15 -13.27 -19.02
N ARG A 397 -3.84 -14.56 -19.14
CA ARG A 397 -3.61 -15.48 -18.03
C ARG A 397 -2.27 -16.19 -18.20
N LEU A 398 -1.41 -16.11 -17.21
CA LEU A 398 -0.16 -16.86 -17.10
C LEU A 398 -0.18 -17.76 -15.87
N VAL A 399 0.03 -19.06 -16.07
CA VAL A 399 0.24 -20.04 -15.00
C VAL A 399 1.69 -20.49 -15.03
N LEU A 400 2.41 -20.29 -13.93
CA LEU A 400 3.81 -20.65 -13.79
C LEU A 400 3.97 -22.16 -13.52
N ALA A 401 5.15 -22.67 -13.85
CA ALA A 401 5.50 -24.05 -13.61
C ALA A 401 5.87 -24.27 -12.13
N PRO A 402 5.71 -25.50 -11.60
CA PRO A 402 6.21 -25.86 -10.27
C PRO A 402 7.70 -25.53 -10.06
N GLY A 403 8.05 -25.01 -8.89
CA GLY A 403 9.41 -24.61 -8.50
C GLY A 403 9.68 -23.12 -8.70
N GLY A 404 10.90 -22.65 -8.42
CA GLY A 404 11.22 -21.22 -8.46
C GLY A 404 11.40 -20.67 -9.89
N ASN A 405 10.51 -19.78 -10.30
CA ASN A 405 10.53 -19.10 -11.58
C ASN A 405 11.19 -17.72 -11.47
N THR A 406 11.85 -17.29 -12.53
CA THR A 406 12.32 -15.90 -12.67
C THR A 406 11.97 -15.44 -14.06
N LEU A 407 11.12 -14.44 -14.20
CA LEU A 407 10.66 -13.97 -15.51
C LEU A 407 10.17 -12.53 -15.49
N ARG A 408 10.07 -11.96 -16.69
CA ARG A 408 9.37 -10.70 -16.96
C ARG A 408 8.04 -11.01 -17.62
N ALA A 409 6.96 -10.48 -17.08
CA ALA A 409 5.62 -10.61 -17.63
C ALA A 409 5.12 -9.23 -18.10
N ASN A 410 4.53 -9.20 -19.29
CA ASN A 410 3.90 -8.01 -19.85
C ASN A 410 2.52 -8.39 -20.41
N GLY A 411 1.53 -7.50 -20.20
CA GLY A 411 0.12 -7.80 -20.52
C GLY A 411 -0.36 -9.06 -19.81
N THR A 412 -0.28 -9.12 -18.49
CA THR A 412 -0.70 -10.33 -17.75
C THR A 412 -1.59 -9.91 -16.58
N GLU A 413 -2.89 -9.94 -16.81
CA GLU A 413 -3.89 -9.55 -15.82
C GLU A 413 -4.10 -10.64 -14.77
N THR A 414 -4.02 -11.92 -15.16
CA THR A 414 -4.10 -13.06 -14.23
C THR A 414 -2.78 -13.81 -14.19
N LEU A 415 -2.08 -13.74 -13.07
CA LEU A 415 -0.83 -14.46 -12.84
C LEU A 415 -1.00 -15.46 -11.70
N ILE A 416 -0.73 -16.73 -11.95
CA ILE A 416 -0.84 -17.80 -10.95
C ILE A 416 0.47 -18.56 -10.88
N GLY A 417 1.11 -18.54 -9.72
CA GLY A 417 2.34 -19.22 -9.39
C GLY A 417 2.10 -20.62 -8.82
N SER A 418 3.08 -21.10 -8.06
CA SER A 418 3.11 -22.46 -7.55
C SER A 418 3.88 -22.53 -6.23
N ASP A 419 4.20 -23.72 -5.74
CA ASP A 419 5.16 -23.86 -4.65
C ASP A 419 6.58 -23.61 -5.20
N GLY A 420 7.27 -22.54 -4.78
CA GLY A 420 8.56 -22.14 -5.33
C GLY A 420 9.10 -20.84 -4.73
N THR A 421 10.25 -20.35 -5.20
CA THR A 421 10.64 -18.95 -4.97
C THR A 421 10.57 -18.27 -6.33
N ASP A 422 9.47 -17.57 -6.56
CA ASP A 422 9.14 -16.90 -7.80
C ASP A 422 9.59 -15.43 -7.75
N ILE A 423 10.26 -14.97 -8.80
CA ILE A 423 10.64 -13.57 -9.01
C ILE A 423 10.00 -13.12 -10.32
N VAL A 424 8.89 -12.39 -10.22
CA VAL A 424 8.16 -11.92 -11.39
C VAL A 424 8.27 -10.41 -11.52
N THR A 425 8.72 -9.93 -12.68
CA THR A 425 8.74 -8.51 -13.01
C THR A 425 7.62 -8.15 -13.98
N LEU A 426 6.65 -7.37 -13.53
CA LEU A 426 5.59 -6.80 -14.36
C LEU A 426 6.08 -5.54 -15.06
N SER A 427 5.99 -5.50 -16.38
CA SER A 427 6.56 -4.42 -17.21
C SER A 427 5.51 -3.46 -17.80
N GLY A 428 4.23 -3.80 -17.73
CA GLY A 428 3.11 -3.01 -18.28
C GLY A 428 2.16 -2.51 -17.20
N ALA A 429 1.24 -1.63 -17.59
CA ALA A 429 0.13 -1.22 -16.73
C ALA A 429 -0.92 -2.34 -16.66
N ILE A 430 -1.56 -2.51 -15.50
CA ILE A 430 -2.60 -3.53 -15.29
C ILE A 430 -3.82 -2.85 -14.65
N GLY A 431 -4.98 -2.99 -15.29
CA GLY A 431 -6.26 -2.56 -14.73
C GLY A 431 -7.03 -3.76 -14.20
N ASP A 432 -7.15 -3.87 -12.87
CA ASP A 432 -7.88 -4.94 -12.17
C ASP A 432 -7.26 -6.35 -12.32
N GLY A 433 -5.98 -6.47 -11.95
CA GLY A 433 -5.24 -7.72 -11.99
C GLY A 433 -5.51 -8.66 -10.81
N PHE A 434 -5.30 -9.95 -11.02
CA PHE A 434 -5.23 -10.98 -10.00
C PHE A 434 -3.88 -11.68 -10.07
N ILE A 435 -3.04 -11.47 -9.06
CA ILE A 435 -1.70 -12.02 -8.97
C ILE A 435 -1.64 -12.90 -7.72
N ASP A 436 -1.33 -14.17 -7.90
CA ASP A 436 -1.15 -15.13 -6.81
C ASP A 436 0.11 -15.90 -7.12
N LEU A 437 1.23 -15.65 -6.43
CA LEU A 437 2.48 -16.37 -6.71
C LEU A 437 2.57 -17.73 -5.98
N GLY A 438 1.55 -18.10 -5.20
CA GLY A 438 1.49 -19.39 -4.53
C GLY A 438 2.26 -19.42 -3.21
N GLY A 439 2.94 -20.53 -2.95
CA GLY A 439 3.65 -20.74 -1.69
C GLY A 439 5.15 -20.58 -1.88
N GLY A 440 5.81 -19.75 -1.09
CA GLY A 440 7.18 -19.44 -1.42
C GLY A 440 7.86 -18.38 -0.57
N ALA A 441 8.92 -17.84 -1.14
CA ALA A 441 9.57 -16.61 -0.69
C ALA A 441 9.61 -15.70 -1.91
N ASP A 442 8.44 -15.26 -2.31
CA ASP A 442 8.14 -14.73 -3.63
C ASP A 442 8.34 -13.22 -3.67
N ARG A 443 8.82 -12.74 -4.82
CA ARG A 443 9.11 -11.34 -5.08
C ARG A 443 8.38 -10.86 -6.33
N LEU A 444 7.46 -9.93 -6.13
CA LEU A 444 6.78 -9.22 -7.20
C LEU A 444 7.45 -7.86 -7.40
N VAL A 445 7.90 -7.59 -8.63
CA VAL A 445 8.51 -6.31 -9.01
C VAL A 445 7.64 -5.67 -10.10
N ILE A 446 7.19 -4.44 -9.88
CA ILE A 446 6.44 -3.64 -10.83
C ILE A 446 7.39 -2.58 -11.39
N ARG A 447 7.58 -2.54 -12.71
CA ARG A 447 8.44 -1.58 -13.41
C ARG A 447 7.68 -0.72 -14.43
N GLY A 448 6.40 -1.02 -14.65
CA GLY A 448 5.55 -0.44 -15.68
C GLY A 448 4.82 0.85 -15.26
N GLY A 449 3.72 1.14 -15.97
CA GLY A 449 2.76 2.18 -15.58
C GLY A 449 1.87 1.74 -14.41
N PRO A 450 0.73 2.42 -14.17
CA PRO A 450 -0.11 2.17 -13.00
C PRO A 450 -0.62 0.71 -12.95
N VAL A 451 -0.68 0.16 -11.74
CA VAL A 451 -1.17 -1.21 -11.48
C VAL A 451 -2.27 -1.16 -10.43
N THR A 452 -3.45 -1.64 -10.78
CA THR A 452 -4.51 -1.98 -9.82
C THR A 452 -4.65 -3.48 -9.75
N ALA A 453 -4.37 -4.11 -8.60
CA ALA A 453 -4.40 -5.57 -8.51
C ALA A 453 -4.70 -6.11 -7.10
N ARG A 454 -5.26 -7.32 -7.08
CA ARG A 454 -5.34 -8.17 -5.88
C ARG A 454 -4.16 -9.14 -5.89
N VAL A 455 -3.39 -9.16 -4.80
CA VAL A 455 -2.11 -9.87 -4.70
C VAL A 455 -2.15 -10.91 -3.57
N ALA A 456 -1.74 -12.13 -3.85
CA ALA A 456 -1.64 -13.26 -2.91
C ALA A 456 -0.26 -13.93 -3.03
N GLY A 457 0.19 -14.59 -1.97
CA GLY A 457 1.46 -15.33 -1.97
C GLY A 457 2.69 -14.48 -2.31
N VAL A 458 2.82 -13.26 -1.78
CA VAL A 458 3.97 -12.38 -2.05
C VAL A 458 4.56 -11.84 -0.74
N GLU A 459 5.83 -12.13 -0.47
CA GLU A 459 6.55 -11.64 0.72
C GLU A 459 7.36 -10.36 0.48
N THR A 460 7.80 -10.13 -0.76
CA THR A 460 8.52 -8.90 -1.15
C THR A 460 7.84 -8.23 -2.33
N LEU A 461 7.40 -7.00 -2.16
CA LEU A 461 6.73 -6.23 -3.20
C LEU A 461 7.52 -4.95 -3.48
N GLU A 462 7.92 -4.78 -4.73
CA GLU A 462 8.62 -3.58 -5.20
C GLU A 462 7.80 -2.93 -6.32
N GLY A 463 7.46 -1.65 -6.15
CA GLY A 463 6.73 -0.83 -7.11
C GLY A 463 7.64 -0.05 -8.07
N GLY A 464 6.98 0.81 -8.83
CA GLY A 464 7.56 1.58 -9.93
C GLY A 464 7.50 3.10 -9.71
N GLY A 465 7.42 3.83 -10.82
CA GLY A 465 7.14 5.27 -10.78
C GLY A 465 5.66 5.60 -11.05
N GLY A 466 4.81 4.57 -11.14
CA GLY A 466 3.39 4.68 -11.46
C GLY A 466 2.54 4.73 -10.19
N ASP A 467 1.24 4.93 -10.36
CA ASP A 467 0.31 4.84 -9.23
C ASP A 467 -0.11 3.38 -9.04
N GLU A 468 0.23 2.80 -7.90
CA GLU A 468 -0.10 1.42 -7.53
C GLU A 468 -1.26 1.36 -6.53
N ASP A 469 -2.36 0.69 -6.88
CA ASP A 469 -3.51 0.42 -6.00
C ASP A 469 -3.64 -1.09 -5.75
N LEU A 470 -3.03 -1.56 -4.66
CA LEU A 470 -2.83 -2.98 -4.38
C LEU A 470 -3.65 -3.43 -3.16
N THR A 471 -4.30 -4.58 -3.29
CA THR A 471 -4.99 -5.25 -2.17
C THR A 471 -4.37 -6.61 -1.93
N LEU A 472 -3.72 -6.79 -0.79
CA LEU A 472 -3.15 -8.06 -0.36
C LEU A 472 -4.27 -8.97 0.13
N LEU A 473 -4.24 -10.24 -0.27
CA LEU A 473 -5.22 -11.26 0.10
C LEU A 473 -4.73 -12.17 1.22
N ASP A 474 -3.41 -12.24 1.41
CA ASP A 474 -2.76 -12.97 2.49
C ASP A 474 -2.02 -12.01 3.42
N THR A 475 -1.85 -12.43 4.68
CA THR A 475 -1.03 -11.68 5.64
C THR A 475 0.41 -11.57 5.14
N ILE A 476 0.99 -10.38 5.19
CA ILE A 476 2.36 -10.15 4.73
C ILE A 476 3.33 -9.99 5.90
N SER A 477 4.49 -10.65 5.78
CA SER A 477 5.64 -10.42 6.66
C SER A 477 6.89 -10.09 5.83
N GLY A 478 7.23 -8.80 5.69
CA GLY A 478 8.32 -8.42 4.79
C GLY A 478 8.41 -6.95 4.44
N LEU A 479 8.79 -6.69 3.19
CA LEU A 479 9.06 -5.36 2.65
C LEU A 479 8.08 -5.06 1.52
N VAL A 480 7.45 -3.89 1.60
CA VAL A 480 6.72 -3.28 0.49
C VAL A 480 7.37 -1.93 0.19
N ASP A 481 7.99 -1.79 -0.98
CA ASP A 481 8.55 -0.52 -1.44
C ASP A 481 7.93 -0.15 -2.79
N LEU A 482 6.87 0.65 -2.77
CA LEU A 482 6.17 1.10 -3.98
C LEU A 482 6.87 2.27 -4.68
N MET A 483 8.04 2.70 -4.19
CA MET A 483 8.84 3.75 -4.81
C MET A 483 8.07 5.07 -4.93
N GLY A 484 7.73 5.56 -6.12
CA GLY A 484 7.10 6.88 -6.27
C GLY A 484 5.81 6.81 -7.05
N GLY A 485 4.77 7.48 -6.58
CA GLY A 485 3.44 7.43 -7.18
C GLY A 485 2.45 8.12 -6.26
N GLN A 486 1.16 7.87 -6.48
CA GLN A 486 0.10 8.07 -5.49
C GLN A 486 -0.43 6.70 -5.07
N ASP A 487 0.34 6.04 -4.22
CA ASP A 487 0.23 4.62 -3.98
C ASP A 487 -0.75 4.31 -2.84
N ARG A 488 -1.57 3.29 -3.06
CA ARG A 488 -2.58 2.79 -2.12
C ARG A 488 -2.33 1.31 -1.84
N LEU A 489 -2.09 0.96 -0.59
CA LEU A 489 -1.93 -0.42 -0.15
C LEU A 489 -3.06 -0.78 0.82
N ARG A 490 -3.75 -1.89 0.55
CA ARG A 490 -4.69 -2.51 1.49
C ARG A 490 -4.11 -3.84 1.95
N LEU A 491 -3.92 -3.99 3.25
CA LEU A 491 -3.43 -5.22 3.86
C LEU A 491 -4.57 -6.24 3.98
N ALA A 492 -4.20 -7.51 4.12
CA ALA A 492 -5.17 -8.58 4.31
C ALA A 492 -5.70 -8.60 5.75
N ASP A 493 -6.87 -9.22 5.94
CA ASP A 493 -7.37 -9.56 7.28
C ASP A 493 -6.40 -10.53 7.98
N GLY A 494 -5.99 -10.21 9.21
CA GLY A 494 -5.00 -10.96 9.98
C GLY A 494 -3.85 -10.05 10.43
N GLY A 495 -2.92 -10.57 11.22
CA GLY A 495 -1.80 -9.76 11.73
C GLY A 495 -0.71 -9.62 10.69
N ASN A 496 -0.51 -8.42 10.16
CA ASN A 496 0.55 -8.11 9.20
C ASN A 496 1.78 -7.57 9.93
N THR A 497 2.99 -7.84 9.43
CA THR A 497 4.22 -7.28 10.01
C THR A 497 5.17 -6.86 8.90
N LEU A 498 5.15 -5.57 8.54
CA LEU A 498 5.87 -5.10 7.35
C LEU A 498 6.54 -3.74 7.52
N THR A 499 7.55 -3.51 6.69
CA THR A 499 8.08 -2.18 6.41
C THR A 499 7.51 -1.68 5.09
N VAL A 500 6.90 -0.50 5.09
CA VAL A 500 6.35 0.14 3.89
C VAL A 500 7.18 1.36 3.49
N LEU A 501 7.45 1.51 2.20
CA LEU A 501 8.07 2.68 1.62
C LEU A 501 7.23 3.11 0.43
N GLY A 502 6.89 4.40 0.36
CA GLY A 502 6.23 4.98 -0.82
C GLY A 502 4.79 4.57 -0.91
N VAL A 503 4.13 4.56 0.23
CA VAL A 503 2.72 4.31 0.32
C VAL A 503 2.13 5.59 0.90
N GLU A 504 1.42 6.35 0.07
CA GLU A 504 0.74 7.57 0.51
C GLU A 504 -0.55 7.24 1.27
N THR A 505 -1.22 6.13 0.91
CA THR A 505 -2.42 5.66 1.60
C THR A 505 -2.31 4.18 1.98
N LEU A 506 -2.35 3.88 3.28
CA LEU A 506 -2.32 2.52 3.81
C LEU A 506 -3.64 2.21 4.53
N PHE A 507 -4.24 1.07 4.22
CA PHE A 507 -5.36 0.51 4.95
C PHE A 507 -4.99 -0.85 5.53
N GLY A 508 -5.21 -1.05 6.82
CA GLY A 508 -5.10 -2.33 7.53
C GLY A 508 -6.40 -3.13 7.48
N GLY A 509 -6.41 -4.22 8.25
CA GLY A 509 -7.52 -5.17 8.31
C GLY A 509 -8.18 -5.24 9.69
N SER A 510 -8.64 -6.43 10.04
CA SER A 510 -9.21 -6.76 11.36
C SER A 510 -8.23 -7.44 12.33
N GLY A 511 -6.96 -7.59 11.93
CA GLY A 511 -5.92 -8.20 12.75
C GLY A 511 -5.01 -7.17 13.40
N ALA A 512 -4.09 -7.63 14.26
CA ALA A 512 -3.10 -6.76 14.88
C ALA A 512 -1.90 -6.55 13.95
N ASP A 513 -1.82 -5.38 13.34
CA ASP A 513 -0.83 -4.98 12.35
C ASP A 513 0.37 -4.27 13.00
N VAL A 514 1.58 -4.64 12.57
CA VAL A 514 2.83 -3.97 12.97
C VAL A 514 3.48 -3.40 11.73
N VAL A 515 3.33 -2.08 11.55
CA VAL A 515 3.78 -1.36 10.36
C VAL A 515 4.93 -0.42 10.71
N THR A 516 6.00 -0.47 9.93
CA THR A 516 7.08 0.53 9.99
C THR A 516 7.11 1.32 8.69
N LEU A 517 6.99 2.65 8.75
CA LEU A 517 7.24 3.51 7.60
C LEU A 517 8.75 3.65 7.42
N GLY A 518 9.31 3.08 6.34
CA GLY A 518 10.75 3.03 6.10
C GLY A 518 11.36 4.33 5.58
N ARG A 519 10.55 5.33 5.24
CA ARG A 519 10.96 6.68 4.81
C ARG A 519 10.09 7.74 5.48
N SER A 520 10.60 8.96 5.61
CA SER A 520 9.81 10.09 6.10
C SER A 520 8.64 10.37 5.15
N VAL A 521 7.44 10.57 5.68
CA VAL A 521 6.23 10.80 4.88
C VAL A 521 5.74 12.25 4.98
N GLN A 522 5.05 12.71 3.94
CA GLN A 522 4.39 14.02 3.89
C GLN A 522 2.95 13.80 3.46
N ASP A 523 2.00 14.18 4.32
CA ASP A 523 0.56 14.06 4.10
C ASP A 523 0.07 12.61 3.84
N ALA A 524 0.73 11.61 4.46
CA ALA A 524 0.29 10.22 4.35
C ALA A 524 -0.98 9.95 5.18
N LEU A 525 -1.82 9.04 4.70
CA LEU A 525 -3.01 8.55 5.39
C LEU A 525 -2.83 7.08 5.74
N VAL A 526 -2.92 6.74 7.03
CA VAL A 526 -2.78 5.35 7.51
C VAL A 526 -3.96 5.00 8.38
N ASP A 527 -4.82 4.11 7.91
CA ASP A 527 -5.94 3.58 8.68
C ASP A 527 -5.71 2.09 8.91
N LEU A 528 -5.20 1.68 10.08
CA LEU A 528 -4.91 0.26 10.34
C LEU A 528 -6.15 -0.55 10.73
N GLY A 529 -7.32 0.08 10.81
CA GLY A 529 -8.59 -0.62 10.98
C GLY A 529 -8.84 -1.05 12.42
N ALA A 530 -9.19 -2.32 12.61
CA ALA A 530 -9.50 -2.87 13.93
C ALA A 530 -8.40 -3.86 14.33
N GLY A 531 -7.86 -3.72 15.53
CA GLY A 531 -6.75 -4.56 15.93
C GLY A 531 -6.15 -4.07 17.23
N ASN A 532 -4.95 -4.56 17.54
CA ASN A 532 -4.05 -3.87 18.47
C ASN A 532 -2.83 -3.48 17.64
N ASP A 533 -2.97 -2.39 16.92
CA ASP A 533 -2.12 -1.99 15.82
C ASP A 533 -0.97 -1.11 16.31
N GLN A 534 0.20 -1.34 15.72
CA GLN A 534 1.41 -0.57 15.98
C GLN A 534 1.92 0.06 14.70
N LEU A 535 2.05 1.38 14.70
CA LEU A 535 2.70 2.15 13.65
C LEU A 535 4.02 2.74 14.15
N THR A 536 5.10 2.53 13.39
CA THR A 536 6.42 3.12 13.68
C THR A 536 6.82 4.08 12.57
N LEU A 537 7.10 5.33 12.92
CA LEU A 537 7.63 6.35 12.02
C LEU A 537 9.17 6.28 12.02
N VAL A 538 9.80 6.39 10.86
CA VAL A 538 11.26 6.54 10.78
C VAL A 538 11.70 7.95 11.18
N GLY A 539 12.98 8.09 11.53
CA GLY A 539 13.55 9.40 11.83
C GLY A 539 13.50 10.37 10.64
N GLY A 540 13.31 11.65 10.94
CA GLY A 540 13.00 12.69 9.97
C GLY A 540 11.70 13.42 10.33
N ALA A 541 11.31 14.43 9.57
CA ALA A 541 10.03 15.09 9.77
C ALA A 541 8.92 14.31 9.06
N ASN A 542 7.94 13.82 9.81
CA ASN A 542 6.77 13.13 9.27
C ASN A 542 5.52 13.99 9.41
N ARG A 543 4.68 14.03 8.37
CA ARG A 543 3.32 14.57 8.48
C ARG A 543 2.32 13.48 8.07
N ILE A 544 1.43 13.10 8.98
CA ILE A 544 0.60 11.91 8.82
C ILE A 544 -0.76 12.06 9.50
N ALA A 545 -1.80 11.51 8.88
CA ALA A 545 -3.10 11.27 9.49
C ALA A 545 -3.27 9.78 9.75
N VAL A 546 -3.63 9.40 10.97
CA VAL A 546 -3.75 7.99 11.38
C VAL A 546 -5.11 7.70 12.04
N SER A 547 -5.60 6.48 11.84
CA SER A 547 -6.78 5.93 12.54
C SER A 547 -6.59 4.44 12.81
N GLY A 548 -7.25 3.92 13.85
CA GLY A 548 -7.11 2.51 14.24
C GLY A 548 -5.69 2.15 14.68
N VAL A 549 -4.99 3.02 15.42
CA VAL A 549 -3.62 2.78 15.89
C VAL A 549 -3.55 2.90 17.41
N GLU A 550 -3.32 1.77 18.10
CA GLU A 550 -3.19 1.73 19.56
C GLU A 550 -1.77 2.10 20.04
N VAL A 551 -0.75 1.90 19.21
CA VAL A 551 0.65 2.22 19.53
C VAL A 551 1.32 2.95 18.38
N LEU A 552 1.61 4.24 18.56
CA LEU A 552 2.38 5.04 17.62
C LEU A 552 3.76 5.37 18.20
N VAL A 553 4.82 5.01 17.47
CA VAL A 553 6.21 5.24 17.89
C VAL A 553 6.94 6.05 16.82
N GLY A 554 7.40 7.25 17.17
CA GLY A 554 8.31 8.05 16.38
C GLY A 554 9.78 7.85 16.77
N GLN A 555 10.66 8.49 16.01
CA GLN A 555 12.11 8.50 16.22
C GLN A 555 12.59 9.95 16.33
N ALA A 556 13.86 10.27 16.11
CA ALA A 556 14.28 11.67 16.06
C ALA A 556 13.66 12.37 14.84
N GLY A 557 12.94 13.48 15.03
CA GLY A 557 12.10 14.06 13.98
C GLY A 557 11.41 15.36 14.38
N HIS A 558 10.65 15.95 13.47
CA HIS A 558 9.62 16.94 13.82
C HIS A 558 8.32 16.38 13.23
N ASP A 559 7.58 15.66 14.05
CA ASP A 559 6.44 14.87 13.62
C ASP A 559 5.12 15.64 13.83
N GLU A 560 4.30 15.69 12.80
CA GLU A 560 2.96 16.27 12.83
C GLU A 560 1.94 15.15 12.57
N VAL A 561 1.30 14.70 13.63
CA VAL A 561 0.40 13.56 13.63
C VAL A 561 -1.01 14.04 13.91
N THR A 562 -1.95 13.69 13.05
CA THR A 562 -3.39 13.79 13.32
C THR A 562 -3.93 12.40 13.59
N ILE A 563 -4.64 12.17 14.71
CA ILE A 563 -5.26 10.88 15.03
C ILE A 563 -6.78 11.04 15.05
N GLN A 564 -7.49 10.03 14.53
CA GLN A 564 -8.93 9.92 14.66
C GLN A 564 -9.31 8.75 15.58
N GLY A 565 -10.18 9.02 16.56
CA GLY A 565 -10.73 8.02 17.50
C GLY A 565 -9.69 7.27 18.33
N ALA A 566 -8.84 7.99 19.06
CA ALA A 566 -7.79 7.43 19.91
C ALA A 566 -8.35 6.89 21.24
N ALA A 567 -8.48 5.57 21.37
CA ALA A 567 -8.93 4.93 22.61
C ALA A 567 -7.76 4.28 23.39
N ASN A 568 -7.28 4.93 24.46
CA ASN A 568 -6.15 4.50 25.30
C ASN A 568 -4.83 4.28 24.50
N ALA A 569 -4.65 5.05 23.43
CA ALA A 569 -3.51 4.95 22.53
C ALA A 569 -2.21 5.37 23.24
N LEU A 570 -1.12 4.63 23.01
CA LEU A 570 0.23 5.04 23.39
C LEU A 570 0.88 5.78 22.23
N ILE A 571 1.23 7.05 22.44
CA ILE A 571 1.88 7.89 21.42
C ILE A 571 3.24 8.34 21.97
N ALA A 572 4.31 7.91 21.30
CA ALA A 572 5.67 8.17 21.70
C ALA A 572 6.47 8.70 20.51
N LEU A 573 6.48 10.02 20.26
CA LEU A 573 7.03 10.59 19.02
C LEU A 573 8.55 10.81 19.04
N GLY A 574 9.19 10.69 20.20
CA GLY A 574 10.65 10.63 20.29
C GLY A 574 11.27 11.98 20.61
N LEU A 575 12.33 12.36 19.88
CA LEU A 575 13.02 13.64 20.07
C LEU A 575 12.62 14.57 18.94
N GLY A 576 12.03 15.72 19.27
CA GLY A 576 11.52 16.61 18.25
C GLY A 576 10.85 17.86 18.78
N ASN A 577 10.08 18.48 17.88
CA ASN A 577 9.11 19.53 18.21
C ASN A 577 7.80 18.98 17.65
N ASP A 578 7.29 17.96 18.31
CA ASP A 578 6.26 17.10 17.78
C ASP A 578 4.88 17.67 18.11
N ARG A 579 4.00 17.64 17.11
CA ARG A 579 2.63 18.14 17.19
C ARG A 579 1.67 16.99 17.01
N LEU A 580 0.85 16.76 18.02
CA LEU A 580 -0.27 15.83 17.99
C LEU A 580 -1.57 16.63 17.86
N THR A 581 -2.42 16.23 16.92
CA THR A 581 -3.80 16.73 16.80
C THR A 581 -4.76 15.56 16.94
N LEU A 582 -5.73 15.70 17.82
CA LEU A 582 -6.81 14.75 18.04
C LEU A 582 -8.09 15.27 17.38
N ASP A 583 -9.07 14.40 17.18
CA ASP A 583 -10.31 14.76 16.48
C ASP A 583 -11.36 15.33 17.44
N ASP A 584 -12.61 15.50 16.97
CA ASP A 584 -13.70 16.02 17.79
C ASP A 584 -14.42 14.94 18.63
N THR A 585 -13.86 13.73 18.71
CA THR A 585 -14.39 12.63 19.52
C THR A 585 -13.70 12.56 20.89
N SER A 586 -14.27 11.80 21.82
CA SER A 586 -13.63 11.59 23.12
C SER A 586 -12.39 10.71 22.97
N ASP A 587 -11.23 11.27 23.23
CA ASP A 587 -9.95 10.59 23.08
C ASP A 587 -9.27 10.31 24.43
N SER A 588 -8.53 9.21 24.50
CA SER A 588 -7.69 8.87 25.65
C SER A 588 -6.30 8.49 25.17
N VAL A 589 -5.30 9.30 25.54
CA VAL A 589 -3.93 9.15 25.05
C VAL A 589 -2.91 9.10 26.19
N ARG A 590 -1.88 8.28 26.00
CA ARG A 590 -0.70 8.18 26.87
C ARG A 590 0.50 8.67 26.09
N LEU A 591 1.13 9.76 26.54
CA LEU A 591 2.10 10.51 25.75
C LEU A 591 3.54 10.38 26.27
N ARG A 592 4.49 10.33 25.32
CA ARG A 592 5.94 10.51 25.52
C ARG A 592 6.49 11.36 24.38
N GLY A 593 7.33 12.36 24.70
CA GLY A 593 7.98 13.20 23.67
C GLY A 593 6.99 13.85 22.71
N VAL A 594 5.95 14.51 23.25
CA VAL A 594 5.01 15.31 22.48
C VAL A 594 5.04 16.72 23.07
N GLU A 595 5.49 17.70 22.28
CA GLU A 595 5.64 19.08 22.73
C GLU A 595 4.36 19.89 22.62
N MET A 596 3.52 19.58 21.62
CA MET A 596 2.26 20.28 21.37
C MET A 596 1.11 19.32 21.13
N LEU A 597 0.02 19.48 21.86
CA LEU A 597 -1.24 18.77 21.66
C LEU A 597 -2.38 19.76 21.38
N TRP A 598 -3.15 19.48 20.33
CA TRP A 598 -4.45 20.10 20.07
C TRP A 598 -5.52 19.02 20.00
N ALA A 599 -6.45 19.00 20.93
CA ALA A 599 -7.64 18.15 20.88
C ALA A 599 -8.88 18.95 20.43
N GLY A 600 -9.93 18.22 20.04
CA GLY A 600 -11.15 18.77 19.47
C GLY A 600 -12.23 19.06 20.53
N GLY A 601 -13.48 18.73 20.20
CA GLY A 601 -14.63 18.98 21.07
C GLY A 601 -15.11 17.80 21.93
N GLY A 602 -14.32 16.74 22.07
CA GLY A 602 -14.65 15.55 22.86
C GLY A 602 -14.25 15.64 24.33
N ASP A 603 -14.67 14.65 25.13
CA ASP A 603 -14.14 14.50 26.50
C ASP A 603 -12.78 13.79 26.45
N ASP A 604 -11.70 14.53 26.64
CA ASP A 604 -10.33 14.05 26.39
C ASP A 604 -9.56 13.73 27.67
N THR A 605 -8.82 12.62 27.66
CA THR A 605 -7.95 12.19 28.77
C THR A 605 -6.50 12.08 28.31
N VAL A 606 -5.64 12.96 28.81
CA VAL A 606 -4.21 12.98 28.49
C VAL A 606 -3.40 12.52 29.68
N ARG A 607 -2.61 11.46 29.51
CA ARG A 607 -1.65 11.00 30.52
C ARG A 607 -0.23 11.15 30.03
N LEU A 608 0.55 11.99 30.70
CA LEU A 608 1.99 12.10 30.47
C LEU A 608 2.71 10.95 31.16
N LEU A 609 3.60 10.26 30.44
CA LEU A 609 4.32 9.10 30.98
C LEU A 609 5.72 9.41 31.47
N ASP A 610 6.32 10.52 31.03
CA ASP A 610 7.64 11.00 31.41
C ASP A 610 7.56 12.50 31.79
N PRO A 611 8.38 13.01 32.73
CA PRO A 611 8.38 14.42 33.10
C PRO A 611 8.60 15.34 31.91
N VAL A 612 7.81 16.41 31.81
CA VAL A 612 7.82 17.31 30.66
C VAL A 612 8.38 18.69 30.96
N ARG A 613 8.94 19.36 29.95
CA ARG A 613 9.30 20.77 30.00
C ARG A 613 8.87 21.45 28.72
N ASP A 614 8.25 22.63 28.86
CA ASP A 614 7.81 23.47 27.75
C ASP A 614 6.77 22.79 26.84
N VAL A 615 5.94 21.91 27.41
CA VAL A 615 4.82 21.27 26.72
C VAL A 615 3.59 22.17 26.74
N TRP A 616 2.85 22.17 25.64
CA TRP A 616 1.60 22.92 25.50
C TRP A 616 0.45 21.98 25.13
N LEU A 617 -0.57 21.93 25.97
CA LEU A 617 -1.77 21.11 25.79
C LEU A 617 -3.00 22.01 25.63
N HIS A 618 -3.77 21.80 24.58
CA HIS A 618 -5.06 22.45 24.36
C HIS A 618 -6.10 21.41 24.08
N LEU A 619 -7.03 21.22 25.02
CA LEU A 619 -7.98 20.11 24.96
C LEU A 619 -9.33 20.50 24.36
N GLY A 620 -9.51 21.78 24.02
CA GLY A 620 -10.67 22.22 23.27
C GLY A 620 -11.91 22.35 24.15
N SER A 621 -13.01 21.71 23.80
CA SER A 621 -14.23 21.76 24.63
C SER A 621 -14.63 20.36 25.04
N GLY A 622 -15.00 20.14 26.30
CA GLY A 622 -15.33 18.81 26.75
C GLY A 622 -15.34 18.76 28.27
N GLN A 623 -15.23 17.56 28.82
CA GLN A 623 -14.81 17.33 30.20
C GLN A 623 -13.44 16.68 30.18
N ASP A 624 -12.42 17.53 30.09
CA ASP A 624 -11.07 17.14 29.78
C ASP A 624 -10.23 16.96 31.04
N SER A 625 -9.34 15.96 31.01
CA SER A 625 -8.49 15.63 32.13
C SER A 625 -7.03 15.41 31.74
N VAL A 626 -6.12 15.95 32.55
CA VAL A 626 -4.68 15.79 32.40
C VAL A 626 -4.11 15.11 33.65
N LEU A 627 -3.40 14.01 33.44
CA LEU A 627 -2.59 13.33 34.45
C LEU A 627 -1.11 13.55 34.14
N LEU A 628 -0.41 14.27 35.01
CA LEU A 628 1.03 14.54 34.88
C LEU A 628 1.85 13.30 35.23
N ALA A 629 3.09 13.27 34.74
CA ALA A 629 4.03 12.21 35.06
C ALA A 629 4.64 12.42 36.45
N ASP A 630 5.16 11.35 37.07
CA ASP A 630 5.94 11.45 38.31
C ASP A 630 7.31 12.10 38.04
N GLY A 631 7.66 13.15 38.78
CA GLY A 631 8.83 14.01 38.60
C GLY A 631 8.43 15.45 38.28
N ALA A 632 9.42 16.35 38.12
CA ALA A 632 9.16 17.77 37.91
C ALA A 632 8.63 18.08 36.50
N ASN A 633 7.39 18.57 36.39
CA ASN A 633 6.77 18.95 35.13
C ASN A 633 6.69 20.48 34.97
N ARG A 634 6.84 20.97 33.73
CA ARG A 634 6.55 22.36 33.36
C ARG A 634 5.76 22.42 32.07
N LEU A 635 4.51 22.84 32.13
CA LEU A 635 3.61 22.86 30.98
C LEU A 635 2.57 23.98 31.04
N THR A 636 2.03 24.30 29.87
CA THR A 636 0.85 25.15 29.72
C THR A 636 -0.33 24.29 29.30
N ILE A 637 -1.46 24.44 30.00
CA ILE A 637 -2.70 23.71 29.73
C ILE A 637 -3.79 24.72 29.41
N VAL A 638 -4.55 24.47 28.34
CA VAL A 638 -5.63 25.32 27.86
C VAL A 638 -6.89 24.47 27.78
N LEU A 639 -7.95 24.95 28.43
CA LEU A 639 -9.29 24.34 28.47
C LEU A 639 -9.23 22.89 28.99
N ALA A 640 -8.88 22.71 30.26
CA ALA A 640 -9.02 21.42 30.95
C ALA A 640 -9.82 21.62 32.24
N GLU A 641 -10.65 20.65 32.62
CA GLU A 641 -11.49 20.70 33.82
C GLU A 641 -10.86 19.98 35.01
N THR A 642 -9.99 18.99 34.75
CA THR A 642 -9.29 18.25 35.82
C THR A 642 -7.80 18.13 35.52
N ILE A 643 -6.95 18.57 36.45
CA ILE A 643 -5.50 18.41 36.38
C ILE A 643 -5.05 17.67 37.63
N THR A 644 -4.39 16.53 37.45
CA THR A 644 -3.86 15.70 38.54
C THR A 644 -2.37 15.48 38.34
N GLY A 645 -1.57 15.84 39.33
CA GLY A 645 -0.14 15.57 39.42
C GLY A 645 0.16 14.32 40.24
N ALA A 646 1.45 14.08 40.46
CA ALA A 646 1.97 12.93 41.18
C ALA A 646 2.96 13.38 42.26
N GLY A 647 4.22 12.93 42.22
CA GLY A 647 5.30 13.53 43.00
C GLY A 647 6.19 14.43 42.14
N GLY A 648 6.95 15.33 42.75
CA GLY A 648 7.91 16.22 42.06
C GLY A 648 7.43 17.67 42.00
N ASP A 649 8.34 18.59 41.68
CA ASP A 649 8.04 20.03 41.64
C ASP A 649 7.40 20.41 40.29
N ASP A 650 6.09 20.63 40.29
CA ASP A 650 5.29 20.91 39.10
C ASP A 650 5.00 22.41 38.92
N LEU A 651 5.20 22.93 37.71
CA LEU A 651 4.75 24.25 37.27
C LEU A 651 3.68 24.10 36.19
N VAL A 652 2.43 24.36 36.57
CA VAL A 652 1.27 24.34 35.67
C VAL A 652 0.80 25.75 35.39
N ILE A 653 0.80 26.13 34.10
CA ILE A 653 0.32 27.42 33.62
C ILE A 653 -1.03 27.20 32.94
N LEU A 654 -2.11 27.76 33.47
CA LEU A 654 -3.41 27.74 32.81
C LEU A 654 -3.43 28.85 31.75
N GLY A 655 -3.45 28.47 30.47
CA GLY A 655 -3.49 29.40 29.35
C GLY A 655 -4.88 29.96 29.02
N SER A 656 -5.92 29.49 29.72
CA SER A 656 -7.30 30.00 29.68
C SER A 656 -7.92 29.94 31.07
N ALA A 657 -9.05 30.65 31.25
CA ALA A 657 -9.84 30.53 32.47
C ALA A 657 -10.36 29.09 32.65
N MET A 658 -10.39 28.62 33.89
CA MET A 658 -10.87 27.30 34.28
C MET A 658 -12.13 27.44 35.17
N PRO A 659 -13.33 27.47 34.57
CA PRO A 659 -14.57 27.52 35.33
C PRO A 659 -14.88 26.14 35.95
N ASP A 660 -15.02 26.11 37.27
CA ASP A 660 -15.41 24.92 38.04
C ASP A 660 -14.41 23.74 37.91
N GLY A 661 -13.12 24.05 37.88
CA GLY A 661 -12.04 23.09 37.72
C GLY A 661 -11.51 22.46 39.02
N VAL A 662 -10.83 21.34 38.88
CA VAL A 662 -10.11 20.67 39.97
C VAL A 662 -8.63 20.54 39.62
N VAL A 663 -7.77 21.05 40.48
CA VAL A 663 -6.31 20.94 40.35
C VAL A 663 -5.75 20.29 41.61
N ASN A 664 -5.12 19.14 41.45
CA ASN A 664 -4.39 18.46 42.52
C ASN A 664 -2.99 18.12 42.02
N LEU A 665 -1.95 18.90 42.34
CA LEU A 665 -0.59 18.64 41.82
C LEU A 665 0.17 17.58 42.64
N GLY A 666 -0.41 17.11 43.74
CA GLY A 666 0.11 16.00 44.50
C GLY A 666 1.15 16.42 45.52
N GLY A 667 2.37 15.89 45.43
CA GLY A 667 3.44 16.19 46.40
C GLY A 667 4.68 16.76 45.74
N GLY A 668 5.07 17.97 46.11
CA GLY A 668 6.20 18.65 45.50
C GLY A 668 6.41 20.01 46.12
N GLN A 669 7.11 20.88 45.41
CA GLN A 669 6.97 22.32 45.55
C GLN A 669 6.30 22.84 44.29
N ASP A 670 4.98 22.85 44.32
CA ASP A 670 4.13 22.98 43.15
C ASP A 670 3.63 24.43 42.99
N GLU A 671 3.65 24.92 41.74
CA GLU A 671 3.23 26.25 41.34
C GLU A 671 2.11 26.17 40.30
N LEU A 672 1.00 26.84 40.60
CA LEU A 672 -0.13 27.03 39.70
C LEU A 672 -0.23 28.50 39.28
N VAL A 673 -0.16 28.77 37.97
CA VAL A 673 -0.27 30.13 37.41
C VAL A 673 -1.56 30.26 36.61
N LEU A 674 -2.42 31.21 37.00
CA LEU A 674 -3.70 31.51 36.35
C LEU A 674 -3.51 32.69 35.39
N THR A 675 -3.45 32.46 34.06
CA THR A 675 -2.92 33.51 33.17
C THR A 675 -3.92 34.43 32.47
N ARG A 676 -5.25 34.15 32.46
CA ARG A 676 -6.29 35.07 31.91
C ARG A 676 -7.70 34.69 32.39
N GLY A 677 -8.52 35.70 32.72
CA GLY A 677 -9.96 35.53 33.01
C GLY A 677 -10.25 34.97 34.41
N GLY A 678 -11.51 35.02 34.85
CA GLY A 678 -11.88 34.59 36.21
C GLY A 678 -11.96 33.07 36.34
N ASN A 679 -11.23 32.53 37.32
CA ASN A 679 -11.12 31.10 37.58
C ASN A 679 -12.00 30.68 38.75
N ARG A 680 -12.55 29.46 38.73
CA ARG A 680 -13.21 28.86 39.90
C ARG A 680 -12.64 27.46 40.11
N ILE A 681 -11.67 27.34 41.00
CA ILE A 681 -10.82 26.12 41.06
C ILE A 681 -10.76 25.59 42.50
N ALA A 682 -10.98 24.28 42.64
CA ALA A 682 -10.58 23.54 43.84
C ALA A 682 -9.12 23.10 43.71
N VAL A 683 -8.27 23.57 44.61
CA VAL A 683 -6.80 23.37 44.59
C VAL A 683 -6.38 22.53 45.79
N SER A 684 -5.49 21.55 45.56
CA SER A 684 -4.84 20.74 46.59
C SER A 684 -3.43 20.35 46.16
N GLY A 685 -2.51 20.15 47.11
CA GLY A 685 -1.11 19.84 46.81
C GLY A 685 -0.45 20.93 45.95
N VAL A 686 -0.69 22.21 46.27
CA VAL A 686 -0.07 23.36 45.60
C VAL A 686 0.45 24.33 46.66
N GLU A 687 1.73 24.66 46.58
CA GLU A 687 2.40 25.55 47.53
C GLU A 687 2.37 27.02 47.07
N LEU A 688 2.32 27.29 45.76
CA LEU A 688 2.28 28.64 45.20
C LEU A 688 1.16 28.79 44.17
N VAL A 689 0.25 29.73 44.38
CA VAL A 689 -0.76 30.13 43.39
C VAL A 689 -0.55 31.59 42.99
N THR A 690 -0.36 31.84 41.70
CA THR A 690 -0.22 33.19 41.15
C THR A 690 -1.33 33.46 40.13
N GLY A 691 -2.18 34.45 40.40
CA GLY A 691 -3.26 34.88 39.52
C GLY A 691 -2.91 36.06 38.63
N SER A 692 -3.93 36.63 37.98
CA SER A 692 -3.78 37.65 36.93
C SER A 692 -4.66 38.88 37.17
N ASP A 693 -5.48 39.29 36.20
CA ASP A 693 -6.41 40.43 36.29
C ASP A 693 -7.90 39.99 36.37
N GLY A 694 -8.14 38.68 36.45
CA GLY A 694 -9.46 38.06 36.51
C GLY A 694 -10.01 37.95 37.92
N GLU A 695 -11.35 37.84 38.05
CA GLU A 695 -11.99 37.54 39.34
C GLU A 695 -11.87 36.05 39.66
N ASP A 696 -10.95 35.70 40.56
CA ASP A 696 -10.59 34.32 40.88
C ASP A 696 -11.27 33.86 42.18
N THR A 697 -11.89 32.68 42.13
CA THR A 697 -12.42 31.96 43.30
C THR A 697 -11.62 30.68 43.51
N ILE A 698 -10.83 30.62 44.57
CA ILE A 698 -9.95 29.48 44.86
C ILE A 698 -10.44 28.78 46.12
N LEU A 699 -10.76 27.49 46.03
CA LEU A 699 -11.02 26.64 47.18
C LEU A 699 -9.78 25.80 47.48
N LEU A 700 -9.14 26.02 48.63
CA LEU A 700 -8.13 25.10 49.13
C LEU A 700 -8.84 23.88 49.73
N ALA A 701 -8.74 22.74 49.05
CA ALA A 701 -9.44 21.53 49.45
C ALA A 701 -8.70 20.84 50.61
N GLY A 702 -9.26 20.96 51.82
CA GLY A 702 -8.66 20.44 53.06
C GLY A 702 -7.72 21.45 53.74
N GLY A 703 -6.97 21.00 54.75
CA GLY A 703 -6.03 21.86 55.48
C GLY A 703 -4.76 22.17 54.68
N ALA A 704 -4.54 23.43 54.37
CA ALA A 704 -3.33 23.93 53.70
C ALA A 704 -2.27 24.38 54.73
N ASP A 705 -1.01 23.98 54.60
CA ASP A 705 0.07 24.47 55.48
C ASP A 705 1.20 25.09 54.67
N GLY A 706 1.29 26.43 54.70
CA GLY A 706 2.36 27.18 54.05
C GLY A 706 2.04 27.63 52.62
N THR A 707 0.81 27.44 52.12
CA THR A 707 0.43 27.89 50.78
C THR A 707 0.50 29.42 50.66
N VAL A 708 1.16 29.87 49.59
CA VAL A 708 1.29 31.29 49.24
C VAL A 708 0.39 31.59 48.05
N LEU A 709 -0.48 32.60 48.16
CA LEU A 709 -1.38 33.02 47.10
C LEU A 709 -1.20 34.51 46.79
N ASN A 710 -1.02 34.82 45.51
CA ASN A 710 -1.09 36.17 44.99
C ASN A 710 -2.05 36.16 43.81
N LEU A 711 -3.34 36.45 44.02
CA LEU A 711 -4.36 36.30 42.98
C LEU A 711 -4.39 37.46 41.98
N GLY A 712 -3.67 38.55 42.28
CA GLY A 712 -3.44 39.64 41.35
C GLY A 712 -4.58 40.66 41.38
N ALA A 713 -4.80 41.36 40.27
CA ALA A 713 -5.92 42.30 40.23
C ALA A 713 -7.23 41.54 39.99
N GLY A 714 -8.33 42.01 40.57
CA GLY A 714 -9.60 41.30 40.46
C GLY A 714 -10.46 41.61 41.67
N THR A 715 -11.61 40.96 41.77
CA THR A 715 -12.31 40.79 43.04
C THR A 715 -12.24 39.33 43.40
N ASP A 716 -11.20 38.97 44.15
CA ASP A 716 -10.80 37.60 44.37
C ASP A 716 -11.38 37.06 45.68
N HIS A 717 -11.69 35.76 45.67
CA HIS A 717 -12.27 35.06 46.80
C HIS A 717 -11.50 33.77 47.09
N LEU A 718 -10.80 33.75 48.22
CA LEU A 718 -10.17 32.55 48.77
C LEU A 718 -11.12 31.85 49.75
N MET A 719 -11.38 30.58 49.52
CA MET A 719 -12.11 29.68 50.42
C MET A 719 -11.13 28.69 51.03
N LEU A 720 -11.00 28.71 52.36
CA LEU A 720 -10.24 27.72 53.10
C LEU A 720 -11.13 26.51 53.39
N GLY A 721 -10.59 25.31 53.18
CA GLY A 721 -11.27 24.07 53.50
C GLY A 721 -11.37 23.83 55.00
N SER A 722 -12.05 22.75 55.40
CA SER A 722 -12.09 22.35 56.81
C SER A 722 -10.71 21.89 57.30
N GLY A 723 -10.43 22.15 58.59
CA GLY A 723 -9.15 21.85 59.22
C GLY A 723 -8.29 23.09 59.45
N THR A 724 -7.07 22.90 59.94
CA THR A 724 -6.10 24.00 60.17
C THR A 724 -5.51 24.46 58.85
N ASN A 725 -5.68 25.74 58.51
CA ASN A 725 -5.08 26.35 57.34
C ASN A 725 -4.04 27.41 57.73
N ARG A 726 -2.88 27.43 57.09
CA ARG A 726 -1.86 28.47 57.23
C ARG A 726 -1.52 29.02 55.86
N VAL A 727 -2.07 30.18 55.53
CA VAL A 727 -1.93 30.81 54.21
C VAL A 727 -1.25 32.17 54.30
N THR A 728 -0.43 32.47 53.29
CA THR A 728 0.16 33.79 53.09
C THR A 728 -0.41 34.38 51.81
N VAL A 729 -1.07 35.52 51.91
CA VAL A 729 -1.88 36.07 50.81
C VAL A 729 -1.52 37.51 50.47
N SER A 730 -1.70 37.87 49.21
CA SER A 730 -1.73 39.26 48.73
C SER A 730 -2.71 39.40 47.58
N GLU A 731 -3.31 40.59 47.46
CA GLU A 731 -4.29 40.89 46.43
C GLU A 731 -5.42 39.84 46.44
N VAL A 732 -6.14 39.79 47.57
CA VAL A 732 -7.33 38.94 47.77
C VAL A 732 -8.33 39.75 48.60
N GLU A 733 -9.50 40.04 48.02
CA GLU A 733 -10.50 40.91 48.62
C GLU A 733 -11.39 40.19 49.64
N ARG A 734 -11.60 38.88 49.44
CA ARG A 734 -12.45 38.08 50.31
C ARG A 734 -11.79 36.77 50.70
N ILE A 735 -11.79 36.46 51.99
CA ILE A 735 -11.29 35.19 52.52
C ILE A 735 -12.38 34.59 53.40
N THR A 736 -12.74 33.34 53.16
CA THR A 736 -13.70 32.61 54.00
C THR A 736 -13.16 31.27 54.46
N GLY A 737 -13.26 30.97 55.76
CA GLY A 737 -12.94 29.68 56.36
C GLY A 737 -14.17 28.82 56.68
N GLN A 738 -13.91 27.71 57.35
CA GLN A 738 -14.90 26.78 57.90
C GLN A 738 -14.55 26.49 59.37
N ASP A 739 -14.80 25.28 59.87
CA ASP A 739 -14.26 24.87 61.17
C ASP A 739 -12.75 24.57 61.03
N GLY A 740 -11.91 25.17 61.87
CA GLY A 740 -10.45 25.04 61.78
C GLY A 740 -9.72 26.00 62.72
N ASN A 741 -8.42 25.82 62.92
CA ASN A 741 -7.62 26.91 63.50
C ASN A 741 -6.80 27.50 62.36
N ASP A 742 -7.23 28.62 61.81
CA ASP A 742 -6.68 29.20 60.62
C ASP A 742 -5.69 30.32 60.95
N THR A 743 -4.65 30.46 60.14
CA THR A 743 -3.70 31.57 60.18
C THR A 743 -3.62 32.20 58.79
N VAL A 744 -4.08 33.44 58.68
CA VAL A 744 -3.98 34.24 57.45
C VAL A 744 -2.92 35.33 57.65
N VAL A 745 -1.93 35.36 56.77
CA VAL A 745 -0.89 36.40 56.76
C VAL A 745 -1.05 37.26 55.53
N LEU A 746 -1.37 38.55 55.72
CA LEU A 746 -1.35 39.55 54.66
C LEU A 746 0.08 40.07 54.47
N THR A 747 0.61 40.03 53.25
CA THR A 747 2.01 40.44 53.02
C THR A 747 2.21 41.93 52.73
N ARG A 748 1.12 42.66 52.43
CA ARG A 748 1.08 44.08 52.08
C ARG A 748 -0.13 44.74 52.73
N GLY A 749 -0.19 46.07 52.71
CA GLY A 749 -1.37 46.80 53.17
C GLY A 749 -2.62 46.41 52.37
N ALA A 750 -3.72 46.14 53.06
CA ALA A 750 -4.99 45.72 52.49
C ALA A 750 -6.04 46.84 52.56
N SER A 751 -6.87 47.01 51.54
CA SER A 751 -8.02 47.94 51.56
C SER A 751 -9.30 47.18 51.28
N ASP A 752 -10.33 47.41 52.08
CA ASP A 752 -11.67 46.84 51.90
C ASP A 752 -11.71 45.30 51.87
N VAL A 753 -10.78 44.64 52.58
CA VAL A 753 -10.69 43.18 52.64
C VAL A 753 -11.63 42.62 53.71
N VAL A 754 -12.39 41.59 53.36
CA VAL A 754 -13.28 40.88 54.29
C VAL A 754 -12.74 39.48 54.54
N ILE A 755 -12.46 39.17 55.80
CA ILE A 755 -11.96 37.88 56.26
C ILE A 755 -12.97 37.30 57.25
N ASP A 756 -13.60 36.19 56.89
CA ASP A 756 -14.55 35.46 57.73
C ASP A 756 -14.05 34.03 57.93
N LEU A 757 -13.35 33.76 59.04
CA LEU A 757 -12.69 32.47 59.23
C LEU A 757 -13.59 31.39 59.84
N GLY A 758 -14.84 31.75 60.16
CA GLY A 758 -15.82 30.77 60.64
C GLY A 758 -15.58 30.37 62.09
N GLY A 759 -15.39 29.07 62.35
CA GLY A 759 -15.31 28.52 63.70
C GLY A 759 -13.91 28.02 64.00
N GLY A 760 -13.34 28.42 65.13
CA GLY A 760 -11.93 28.13 65.32
C GLY A 760 -11.27 28.85 66.47
N ILE A 761 -9.95 28.72 66.54
CA ILE A 761 -9.09 29.73 67.14
C ILE A 761 -8.23 30.28 66.01
N ASP A 762 -8.68 31.40 65.47
CA ASP A 762 -8.19 31.95 64.22
C ASP A 762 -7.27 33.15 64.45
N THR A 763 -6.27 33.27 63.59
CA THR A 763 -5.22 34.29 63.68
C THR A 763 -5.05 35.02 62.36
N VAL A 764 -5.13 36.35 62.39
CA VAL A 764 -4.85 37.22 61.23
C VAL A 764 -3.64 38.10 61.54
N LEU A 765 -2.61 38.01 60.69
CA LEU A 765 -1.45 38.90 60.69
C LEU A 765 -1.62 39.91 59.56
N LEU A 766 -1.74 41.19 59.90
CA LEU A 766 -1.85 42.26 58.91
C LEU A 766 -0.48 42.61 58.33
N GLY A 767 -0.50 43.14 57.11
CA GLY A 767 0.72 43.52 56.41
C GLY A 767 1.35 44.79 56.99
N PRO A 768 2.59 45.13 56.61
CA PRO A 768 3.31 46.29 57.15
C PRO A 768 2.77 47.66 56.66
N GLY A 769 1.89 47.68 55.66
CA GLY A 769 1.22 48.89 55.17
C GLY A 769 -0.02 49.24 55.99
N ALA A 770 -0.73 50.31 55.65
CA ALA A 770 -2.05 50.60 56.24
C ALA A 770 -3.07 49.54 55.81
N ASN A 771 -3.85 49.02 56.75
CA ASN A 771 -4.87 48.01 56.50
C ASN A 771 -6.27 48.55 56.81
N ALA A 772 -7.26 48.24 55.97
CA ALA A 772 -8.68 48.45 56.24
C ALA A 772 -9.40 47.12 56.04
N VAL A 773 -9.69 46.42 57.14
CA VAL A 773 -10.14 45.03 57.13
C VAL A 773 -11.37 44.81 57.99
N THR A 774 -12.28 43.94 57.53
CA THR A 774 -13.38 43.41 58.33
C THR A 774 -13.11 41.95 58.65
N LEU A 775 -13.00 41.63 59.93
CA LEU A 775 -12.68 40.33 60.49
C LEU A 775 -13.92 39.75 61.18
N ILE A 776 -14.30 38.54 60.81
CA ILE A 776 -15.43 37.80 61.36
C ILE A 776 -14.92 36.45 61.85
N GLY A 777 -15.22 36.10 63.11
CA GLY A 777 -14.75 34.85 63.72
C GLY A 777 -13.22 34.78 63.85
N VAL A 778 -12.60 35.85 64.36
CA VAL A 778 -11.13 35.91 64.54
C VAL A 778 -10.77 36.21 65.99
N GLU A 779 -9.99 35.33 66.62
CA GLU A 779 -9.61 35.45 68.04
C GLU A 779 -8.26 36.15 68.24
N SER A 780 -7.37 36.17 67.25
CA SER A 780 -6.06 36.84 67.36
C SER A 780 -5.77 37.71 66.15
N VAL A 781 -5.50 39.00 66.40
CA VAL A 781 -5.13 39.96 65.35
C VAL A 781 -3.80 40.59 65.72
N VAL A 782 -2.83 40.52 64.80
CA VAL A 782 -1.51 41.14 64.94
C VAL A 782 -1.28 42.08 63.77
N GLY A 783 -1.25 43.37 64.04
CA GLY A 783 -0.99 44.45 63.09
C GLY A 783 0.49 44.75 62.88
N GLY A 784 0.73 45.75 62.04
CA GLY A 784 2.04 46.13 61.54
C GLY A 784 2.53 47.50 62.03
N ALA A 785 3.16 48.24 61.13
CA ALA A 785 3.60 49.62 61.35
C ALA A 785 2.72 50.66 60.62
N GLY A 786 1.67 50.20 59.95
CA GLY A 786 0.72 51.04 59.22
C GLY A 786 -0.42 51.50 60.11
N SER A 787 -1.12 52.56 59.69
CA SER A 787 -2.37 52.97 60.35
C SER A 787 -3.51 52.05 59.95
N ASP A 788 -3.93 51.20 60.87
CA ASP A 788 -4.87 50.11 60.63
C ASP A 788 -6.30 50.48 61.06
N GLN A 789 -7.28 50.12 60.25
CA GLN A 789 -8.72 50.21 60.52
C GLN A 789 -9.27 48.78 60.52
N VAL A 790 -9.48 48.23 61.71
CA VAL A 790 -9.96 46.86 61.89
C VAL A 790 -11.39 46.91 62.39
N THR A 791 -12.31 46.27 61.66
CA THR A 791 -13.65 45.96 62.18
C THR A 791 -13.66 44.49 62.60
N LEU A 792 -14.01 44.18 63.85
CA LEU A 792 -14.02 42.83 64.40
C LEU A 792 -15.43 42.44 64.86
N SER A 793 -15.93 41.30 64.41
CA SER A 793 -17.22 40.75 64.85
C SER A 793 -17.20 39.24 64.97
N GLY A 794 -18.15 38.67 65.71
CA GLY A 794 -18.35 37.22 65.77
C GLY A 794 -17.23 36.40 66.42
N ALA A 795 -16.25 37.01 67.09
CA ALA A 795 -15.16 36.28 67.75
C ALA A 795 -15.67 35.36 68.88
N GLY A 796 -15.17 34.13 68.93
CA GLY A 796 -15.49 33.16 69.97
C GLY A 796 -14.69 33.42 71.25
N GLY A 797 -15.34 33.94 72.29
CA GLY A 797 -14.68 34.16 73.59
C GLY A 797 -13.91 35.48 73.66
N THR A 798 -12.65 35.46 74.11
CA THR A 798 -11.82 36.67 74.27
C THR A 798 -10.88 36.85 73.08
N ALA A 799 -11.06 37.92 72.32
CA ALA A 799 -10.17 38.30 71.23
C ALA A 799 -8.93 39.06 71.75
N SER A 800 -7.76 38.74 71.20
CA SER A 800 -6.51 39.45 71.46
C SER A 800 -6.12 40.26 70.22
N VAL A 801 -6.04 41.58 70.36
CA VAL A 801 -5.74 42.50 69.26
C VAL A 801 -4.48 43.30 69.58
N SER A 802 -3.49 43.27 68.71
CA SER A 802 -2.26 44.05 68.84
C SER A 802 -1.98 44.73 67.51
N LEU A 803 -2.41 45.98 67.31
CA LEU A 803 -2.30 46.64 66.00
C LEU A 803 -0.92 47.28 65.73
N GLY A 804 -0.08 47.38 66.76
CA GLY A 804 1.33 47.69 66.60
C GLY A 804 1.61 49.19 66.65
N ALA A 805 2.26 49.72 65.61
CA ALA A 805 2.57 51.14 65.51
C ALA A 805 1.76 51.76 64.38
N GLY A 806 1.22 52.96 64.58
CA GLY A 806 0.34 53.54 63.59
C GLY A 806 -0.57 54.57 64.23
N TYR A 807 -1.69 54.81 63.57
CA TYR A 807 -2.85 55.43 64.20
C TYR A 807 -3.98 54.48 63.92
N ASP A 808 -4.30 53.67 64.91
CA ASP A 808 -5.02 52.43 64.73
C ASP A 808 -6.43 52.55 65.33
N VAL A 809 -7.40 52.10 64.56
CA VAL A 809 -8.83 52.17 64.89
C VAL A 809 -9.38 50.75 64.92
N LEU A 810 -9.84 50.32 66.09
CA LEU A 810 -10.59 49.10 66.27
C LEU A 810 -12.07 49.43 66.40
N THR A 811 -12.90 48.85 65.54
CA THR A 811 -14.36 48.91 65.64
C THR A 811 -14.86 47.52 65.90
N LEU A 812 -15.65 47.33 66.94
CA LEU A 812 -16.29 46.08 67.28
C LEU A 812 -17.69 46.08 66.65
N GLY A 813 -18.14 44.90 66.22
CA GLY A 813 -19.48 44.71 65.69
C GLY A 813 -20.49 44.42 66.80
N ASP A 814 -21.77 44.47 66.44
CA ASP A 814 -22.86 44.22 67.39
C ASP A 814 -22.81 42.78 67.94
N GLY A 815 -22.91 42.59 69.25
CA GLY A 815 -22.99 41.25 69.85
C GLY A 815 -22.42 41.06 71.26
N GLY A 816 -21.78 42.09 71.85
CA GLY A 816 -21.11 41.99 73.15
C GLY A 816 -19.82 41.17 73.06
N LEU A 817 -18.71 41.85 72.81
CA LEU A 817 -17.40 41.25 72.56
C LEU A 817 -16.46 41.43 73.76
N ARG A 818 -15.60 40.44 73.99
CA ARG A 818 -14.51 40.53 74.98
C ARG A 818 -13.19 40.72 74.26
N VAL A 819 -12.52 41.85 74.45
CA VAL A 819 -11.32 42.23 73.71
C VAL A 819 -10.21 42.69 74.65
N ILE A 820 -9.02 42.12 74.49
CA ILE A 820 -7.77 42.64 75.04
C ILE A 820 -6.98 43.26 73.89
N ALA A 821 -6.89 44.58 73.86
CA ALA A 821 -6.28 45.35 72.78
C ALA A 821 -4.98 46.04 73.23
N SER A 822 -4.01 46.21 72.33
CA SER A 822 -2.77 46.97 72.56
C SER A 822 -2.30 47.66 71.28
N GLY A 823 -1.67 48.83 71.42
CA GLY A 823 -1.26 49.64 70.27
C GLY A 823 -2.47 50.08 69.44
N VAL A 824 -3.51 50.60 70.11
CA VAL A 824 -4.75 51.08 69.48
C VAL A 824 -5.11 52.45 70.05
N GLU A 825 -5.21 53.46 69.19
CA GLU A 825 -5.53 54.83 69.58
C GLU A 825 -7.03 55.11 69.66
N LYS A 826 -7.85 54.36 68.92
CA LYS A 826 -9.31 54.51 68.97
C LYS A 826 -10.04 53.18 68.96
N ILE A 827 -10.96 52.99 69.91
CA ILE A 827 -11.87 51.85 69.98
C ILE A 827 -13.33 52.29 69.94
N ARG A 828 -14.18 51.54 69.23
CA ARG A 828 -15.65 51.64 69.27
C ARG A 828 -16.25 50.26 69.54
N GLY A 829 -17.05 50.08 70.58
CA GLY A 829 -17.66 48.81 70.98
C GLY A 829 -18.92 48.43 70.18
N GLY A 830 -19.78 49.40 69.90
CA GLY A 830 -21.00 49.15 69.11
C GLY A 830 -22.18 48.82 70.01
N ALA A 831 -23.02 47.85 69.64
CA ALA A 831 -24.15 47.41 70.46
C ALA A 831 -23.90 46.06 71.15
N GLY A 832 -24.39 45.89 72.38
CA GLY A 832 -24.21 44.72 73.22
C GLY A 832 -23.29 45.00 74.40
N ASP A 833 -23.27 44.11 75.40
CA ASP A 833 -22.45 44.29 76.60
C ASP A 833 -20.97 43.93 76.28
N ASP A 834 -20.13 44.93 76.03
CA ASP A 834 -18.73 44.76 75.64
C ASP A 834 -17.79 44.72 76.86
N GLU A 835 -16.70 43.94 76.78
CA GLU A 835 -15.59 43.97 77.75
C GLU A 835 -14.29 44.31 77.04
N ILE A 836 -13.87 45.57 77.12
CA ILE A 836 -12.72 46.12 76.40
C ILE A 836 -11.64 46.44 77.41
N THR A 837 -10.48 45.80 77.27
CA THR A 837 -9.28 46.09 78.07
C THR A 837 -8.14 46.53 77.17
N LEU A 838 -7.67 47.76 77.34
CA LEU A 838 -6.44 48.25 76.74
C LEU A 838 -5.23 47.87 77.61
N ALA A 839 -4.33 47.08 77.04
CA ALA A 839 -3.04 46.75 77.64
C ALA A 839 -1.99 47.85 77.33
N ALA A 840 -0.83 47.76 77.96
CA ALA A 840 0.25 48.74 77.82
C ALA A 840 0.66 48.96 76.35
N GLY A 841 0.79 50.22 75.93
CA GLY A 841 1.19 50.60 74.57
C GLY A 841 0.28 51.64 73.90
N SER A 842 -0.95 51.84 74.40
CA SER A 842 -1.96 52.76 73.85
C SER A 842 -2.05 54.07 74.64
N ALA A 843 -1.03 54.95 74.57
CA ALA A 843 -1.04 56.17 75.38
C ALA A 843 -2.03 57.23 74.84
N GLY A 844 -3.11 57.50 75.58
CA GLY A 844 -4.08 58.53 75.25
C GLY A 844 -5.10 58.08 74.21
N ALA A 845 -5.84 57.01 74.54
CA ALA A 845 -6.82 56.39 73.66
C ALA A 845 -8.18 57.08 73.73
N VAL A 846 -8.98 56.93 72.66
CA VAL A 846 -10.41 57.24 72.66
C VAL A 846 -11.18 55.92 72.68
N ILE A 847 -11.92 55.65 73.76
CA ILE A 847 -12.70 54.44 73.95
C ILE A 847 -14.18 54.83 73.96
N GLU A 848 -14.94 54.31 73.00
CA GLU A 848 -16.39 54.43 72.93
C GLU A 848 -16.98 53.03 73.18
N GLY A 849 -17.71 52.79 74.28
CA GLY A 849 -18.39 51.51 74.55
C GLY A 849 -19.55 51.33 73.59
N GLY A 850 -20.62 52.11 73.77
CA GLY A 850 -21.74 52.16 72.84
C GLY A 850 -23.06 51.87 73.53
N ASP A 851 -23.92 51.04 72.94
CA ASP A 851 -25.20 50.67 73.58
C ASP A 851 -25.04 49.32 74.28
N GLY A 852 -25.24 49.22 75.59
CA GLY A 852 -25.00 47.98 76.35
C GLY A 852 -24.49 48.27 77.75
N ASP A 853 -24.48 47.27 78.64
CA ASP A 853 -23.81 47.40 79.94
C ASP A 853 -22.31 47.07 79.76
N ASP A 854 -21.50 48.08 79.42
CA ASP A 854 -20.11 47.87 78.99
C ASP A 854 -19.11 47.80 80.16
N THR A 855 -18.00 47.10 80.00
CA THR A 855 -16.83 47.14 80.88
C THR A 855 -15.62 47.64 80.11
N LEU A 856 -15.21 48.87 80.39
CA LEU A 856 -14.13 49.56 79.67
C LEU A 856 -12.94 49.80 80.61
N VAL A 857 -11.78 49.27 80.26
CA VAL A 857 -10.52 49.46 80.98
C VAL A 857 -9.51 50.15 80.06
N GLY A 858 -9.25 51.43 80.33
CA GLY A 858 -8.22 52.23 79.70
C GLY A 858 -6.80 51.80 80.10
N ALA A 859 -5.82 52.37 79.40
CA ALA A 859 -4.41 52.07 79.62
C ALA A 859 -3.76 53.12 80.53
N ASP A 860 -2.44 53.04 80.70
CA ASP A 860 -1.70 54.20 81.23
C ASP A 860 -1.68 55.29 80.14
N GLY A 861 -2.17 56.49 80.43
CA GLY A 861 -2.36 57.53 79.42
C GLY A 861 -3.36 58.58 79.86
N ALA A 862 -3.57 59.62 79.06
CA ALA A 862 -4.68 60.55 79.27
C ALA A 862 -5.82 60.15 78.33
N ASP A 863 -6.67 59.24 78.79
CA ASP A 863 -7.66 58.59 77.94
C ASP A 863 -8.99 59.36 77.89
N GLN A 864 -9.73 59.24 76.79
CA GLN A 864 -11.10 59.74 76.64
C GLN A 864 -12.04 58.55 76.59
N ILE A 865 -12.89 58.41 77.61
CA ILE A 865 -13.77 57.26 77.78
C ILE A 865 -15.22 57.71 77.70
N PHE A 866 -15.94 57.16 76.73
CA PHE A 866 -17.38 57.27 76.59
C PHE A 866 -17.95 55.88 76.89
N GLY A 867 -18.65 55.71 78.01
CA GLY A 867 -19.34 54.45 78.32
C GLY A 867 -20.40 54.19 77.26
N GLY A 868 -21.38 55.09 77.18
CA GLY A 868 -22.42 55.02 76.17
C GLY A 868 -23.77 54.87 76.84
N ALA A 869 -24.73 54.17 76.26
CA ALA A 869 -26.04 53.95 76.86
C ALA A 869 -26.09 52.59 77.56
N GLY A 870 -26.23 52.59 78.88
CA GLY A 870 -26.32 51.36 79.67
C GLY A 870 -25.87 51.61 81.10
N ARG A 871 -25.44 50.55 81.79
CA ARG A 871 -24.76 50.63 83.08
C ARG A 871 -23.31 50.25 82.90
N ASP A 872 -22.47 51.25 82.68
CA ASP A 872 -21.10 50.98 82.29
C ASP A 872 -20.16 50.86 83.49
N HIS A 873 -19.17 50.00 83.40
CA HIS A 873 -18.08 49.81 84.34
C HIS A 873 -16.79 50.38 83.75
N LEU A 874 -16.43 51.59 84.18
CA LEU A 874 -15.36 52.37 83.58
C LEU A 874 -14.13 52.43 84.48
N VAL A 875 -12.96 52.10 83.93
CA VAL A 875 -11.64 52.20 84.56
C VAL A 875 -10.77 53.05 83.67
N GLY A 876 -10.36 54.23 84.14
CA GLY A 876 -9.51 55.17 83.39
C GLY A 876 -8.09 54.65 83.18
N GLY A 877 -7.45 54.23 84.28
CA GLY A 877 -6.04 53.84 84.27
C GLY A 877 -5.24 54.78 85.15
N ARG A 878 -3.99 55.06 84.75
CA ARG A 878 -3.12 56.05 85.42
C ARG A 878 -3.02 57.29 84.55
N SER A 879 -2.90 58.45 85.21
CA SER A 879 -2.84 59.82 84.62
C SER A 879 -4.23 60.45 84.50
N ALA A 880 -4.37 61.54 83.74
CA ALA A 880 -5.57 62.37 83.75
C ALA A 880 -6.57 61.89 82.69
N ASP A 881 -7.61 61.18 83.12
CA ASP A 881 -8.61 60.60 82.22
C ASP A 881 -9.88 61.45 82.12
N LEU A 882 -10.54 61.41 80.96
CA LEU A 882 -11.75 62.17 80.68
C LEU A 882 -12.93 61.24 80.41
N PHE A 883 -13.85 61.15 81.37
CA PHE A 883 -15.11 60.42 81.25
C PHE A 883 -16.16 61.35 80.64
N MET A 884 -16.62 61.06 79.42
CA MET A 884 -17.41 61.98 78.62
C MET A 884 -18.87 61.55 78.47
N TYR A 885 -19.77 62.50 78.72
CA TYR A 885 -21.21 62.34 78.63
C TYR A 885 -21.84 63.46 77.80
N THR A 886 -22.73 63.08 76.89
CA THR A 886 -23.41 63.96 75.92
C THR A 886 -24.93 63.88 76.00
N ALA A 887 -25.48 62.85 76.66
CA ALA A 887 -26.92 62.66 76.84
C ALA A 887 -27.24 62.05 78.22
N ILE A 888 -28.40 62.44 78.79
CA ILE A 888 -28.82 62.00 80.13
C ILE A 888 -28.96 60.47 80.22
N ALA A 889 -29.37 59.84 79.12
CA ALA A 889 -29.57 58.40 79.04
C ALA A 889 -28.28 57.60 79.25
N GLN A 890 -27.10 58.22 79.07
CA GLN A 890 -25.80 57.54 79.15
C GLN A 890 -25.36 57.20 80.57
N SER A 891 -25.99 57.76 81.61
CA SER A 891 -25.79 57.33 82.99
C SER A 891 -26.97 57.81 83.84
N SER A 892 -28.15 57.33 83.47
CA SER A 892 -29.41 57.77 84.07
C SER A 892 -29.47 57.44 85.57
N ALA A 893 -30.25 58.17 86.35
CA ALA A 893 -30.40 57.87 87.78
C ALA A 893 -30.94 56.45 88.08
N ALA A 894 -31.63 55.82 87.11
CA ALA A 894 -32.13 54.44 87.21
C ALA A 894 -31.09 53.39 86.78
N ALA A 895 -30.12 53.78 85.97
CA ALA A 895 -29.05 52.94 85.44
C ALA A 895 -27.74 53.76 85.45
N PRO A 896 -27.13 53.95 86.63
CA PRO A 896 -25.91 54.73 86.76
C PRO A 896 -24.69 53.91 86.36
N ASP A 897 -23.75 54.58 85.69
CA ASP A 897 -22.42 54.03 85.46
C ASP A 897 -21.64 53.92 86.77
N THR A 898 -20.67 53.02 86.77
CA THR A 898 -19.68 52.82 87.82
C THR A 898 -18.29 53.18 87.30
N ILE A 899 -17.74 54.30 87.74
CA ILE A 899 -16.35 54.69 87.43
C ILE A 899 -15.46 54.24 88.59
N VAL A 900 -14.76 53.12 88.40
CA VAL A 900 -14.08 52.39 89.46
C VAL A 900 -12.80 53.07 89.93
N SER A 901 -12.08 53.75 89.03
CA SER A 901 -10.74 54.30 89.30
C SER A 901 -10.67 55.81 89.39
N PHE A 902 -11.80 56.51 89.48
CA PHE A 902 -11.83 57.97 89.42
C PHE A 902 -10.92 58.62 90.49
N ASN A 903 -9.92 59.39 90.03
CA ASN A 903 -8.91 60.03 90.87
C ASN A 903 -8.63 61.48 90.42
N ALA A 904 -9.33 62.43 91.04
CA ALA A 904 -9.12 63.86 90.82
C ALA A 904 -7.67 64.35 91.08
N GLN A 905 -6.85 63.62 91.85
CA GLN A 905 -5.43 64.00 92.06
C GLN A 905 -4.54 63.61 90.88
N GLU A 906 -4.91 62.60 90.11
CA GLU A 906 -4.22 62.24 88.86
C GLU A 906 -4.69 63.10 87.67
N GLY A 907 -5.82 63.77 87.83
CA GLY A 907 -6.36 64.76 86.90
C GLY A 907 -7.66 64.34 86.24
N ASP A 908 -8.29 63.27 86.72
CA ASP A 908 -9.52 62.75 86.12
C ASP A 908 -10.67 63.77 86.15
N MET A 909 -11.43 63.79 85.06
CA MET A 909 -12.56 64.69 84.89
C MET A 909 -13.79 63.97 84.34
N LEU A 910 -14.98 64.36 84.79
CA LEU A 910 -16.24 64.06 84.15
C LEU A 910 -16.64 65.26 83.28
N ALA A 911 -16.86 65.06 82.00
CA ALA A 911 -17.30 66.09 81.07
C ALA A 911 -18.75 65.90 80.63
N PHE A 912 -19.58 66.91 80.88
CA PHE A 912 -20.95 66.99 80.38
C PHE A 912 -21.00 67.99 79.23
N VAL A 913 -21.05 67.48 78.01
CA VAL A 913 -20.92 68.26 76.78
C VAL A 913 -22.30 68.45 76.14
N GLY A 914 -22.75 69.69 75.98
CA GLY A 914 -24.03 70.01 75.33
C GLY A 914 -25.28 69.75 76.18
N MET A 915 -25.14 69.51 77.49
CA MET A 915 -26.22 69.08 78.39
C MET A 915 -26.86 70.23 79.20
N GLY A 916 -26.88 71.45 78.65
CA GLY A 916 -27.49 72.65 79.27
C GLY A 916 -26.46 73.67 79.78
N SER A 917 -26.92 74.74 80.44
CA SER A 917 -26.04 75.81 80.96
C SER A 917 -26.39 76.19 82.40
N GLY A 918 -25.39 76.36 83.26
CA GLY A 918 -25.56 76.89 84.62
C GLY A 918 -25.65 75.80 85.70
N PHE A 919 -24.53 75.12 85.95
CA PHE A 919 -24.37 74.11 86.99
C PHE A 919 -24.10 74.74 88.36
N ARG A 920 -24.80 74.26 89.41
CA ARG A 920 -24.53 74.62 90.81
C ARG A 920 -24.14 73.39 91.61
N TRP A 921 -22.97 73.44 92.24
CA TRP A 921 -22.54 72.42 93.18
C TRP A 921 -23.18 72.61 94.55
N ARG A 922 -23.84 71.56 95.05
CA ARG A 922 -24.55 71.53 96.34
C ARG A 922 -23.77 70.78 97.43
N GLY A 923 -22.68 70.10 97.08
CA GLY A 923 -21.96 69.22 98.00
C GLY A 923 -22.86 68.07 98.49
N ALA A 924 -22.96 67.88 99.80
CA ALA A 924 -23.83 66.86 100.40
C ALA A 924 -25.32 67.28 100.54
N LEU A 925 -25.65 68.56 100.31
CA LEU A 925 -27.01 69.09 100.53
C LEU A 925 -28.01 68.50 99.50
N PRO A 926 -29.30 68.33 99.86
CA PRO A 926 -30.36 67.97 98.90
C PRO A 926 -30.50 68.99 97.77
N PHE A 927 -31.02 68.53 96.63
CA PHE A 927 -31.42 69.40 95.50
C PHE A 927 -32.53 70.37 95.91
N THR A 928 -32.61 71.48 95.19
CA THR A 928 -33.73 72.41 95.26
C THR A 928 -34.53 72.35 93.99
N ALA A 929 -35.85 72.19 94.13
CA ALA A 929 -36.83 72.33 93.06
C ALA A 929 -36.98 73.80 92.58
N ALA A 930 -35.86 74.51 92.40
CA ALA A 930 -35.77 75.94 92.15
C ALA A 930 -35.37 76.29 90.70
N GLY A 931 -35.23 75.28 89.84
CA GLY A 931 -34.81 75.41 88.44
C GLY A 931 -33.31 75.59 88.23
N GLY A 932 -32.80 75.06 87.11
CA GLY A 932 -31.38 75.05 86.74
C GLY A 932 -30.62 73.84 87.29
N ALA A 933 -29.54 73.47 86.62
CA ALA A 933 -28.84 72.22 86.92
C ALA A 933 -28.10 72.26 88.28
N GLU A 934 -28.29 71.25 89.10
CA GLU A 934 -27.65 71.08 90.40
C GLU A 934 -26.94 69.73 90.49
N GLY A 935 -25.73 69.71 91.05
CA GLY A 935 -24.97 68.49 91.34
C GLY A 935 -24.75 68.30 92.83
N ARG A 936 -24.88 67.08 93.32
CA ARG A 936 -24.59 66.71 94.72
C ARG A 936 -23.85 65.38 94.80
N PHE A 937 -23.07 65.18 95.85
CA PHE A 937 -22.43 63.90 96.15
C PHE A 937 -23.09 63.26 97.37
N ASP A 938 -23.53 62.01 97.23
CA ASP A 938 -24.00 61.18 98.34
C ASP A 938 -22.85 60.33 98.87
N GLU A 939 -22.29 60.73 100.01
CA GLU A 939 -21.14 60.08 100.64
C GLU A 939 -21.45 58.66 101.14
N ALA A 940 -22.71 58.33 101.45
CA ALA A 940 -23.06 57.01 101.98
C ALA A 940 -23.06 55.92 100.89
N THR A 941 -23.39 56.33 99.66
CA THR A 941 -23.46 55.45 98.48
C THR A 941 -22.32 55.70 97.49
N THR A 942 -21.43 56.66 97.80
CA THR A 942 -20.37 57.17 96.92
C THR A 942 -20.88 57.47 95.52
N THR A 943 -22.01 58.18 95.44
CA THR A 943 -22.69 58.45 94.17
C THR A 943 -22.76 59.94 93.90
N LEU A 944 -22.23 60.38 92.76
CA LEU A 944 -22.49 61.70 92.19
C LEU A 944 -23.90 61.68 91.58
N ARG A 945 -24.75 62.64 91.94
CA ARG A 945 -26.10 62.79 91.39
C ARG A 945 -26.24 64.17 90.78
N ILE A 946 -26.90 64.23 89.61
CA ILE A 946 -27.12 65.48 88.88
C ILE A 946 -28.60 65.61 88.52
N ASP A 947 -29.22 66.68 89.01
CA ASP A 947 -30.53 67.19 88.62
C ASP A 947 -30.28 68.21 87.50
N PHE A 948 -30.63 67.87 86.26
CA PHE A 948 -30.41 68.73 85.09
C PHE A 948 -31.56 69.73 84.90
N ASN A 949 -32.79 69.34 85.22
CA ASN A 949 -33.98 70.12 84.92
C ASN A 949 -34.35 71.10 86.07
N GLY A 950 -33.83 70.86 87.28
CA GLY A 950 -34.00 71.64 88.50
C GLY A 950 -35.32 71.41 89.24
N ASP A 951 -35.96 70.25 89.06
CA ASP A 951 -37.22 69.86 89.72
C ASP A 951 -37.01 69.21 91.10
N GLY A 952 -35.76 68.96 91.48
CA GLY A 952 -35.37 68.38 92.77
C GLY A 952 -35.08 66.88 92.73
N GLU A 953 -35.21 66.21 91.58
CA GLU A 953 -34.85 64.80 91.39
C GLU A 953 -33.62 64.65 90.48
N ALA A 954 -32.85 63.58 90.65
CA ALA A 954 -31.69 63.34 89.79
C ALA A 954 -32.12 62.75 88.44
N GLU A 955 -31.63 63.31 87.33
CA GLU A 955 -31.72 62.69 86.02
C GLU A 955 -30.55 61.76 85.73
N MET A 956 -29.35 62.11 86.21
CA MET A 956 -28.14 61.28 86.05
C MET A 956 -27.53 60.95 87.40
N ALA A 957 -26.89 59.80 87.49
CA ALA A 957 -26.10 59.41 88.64
C ALA A 957 -24.87 58.59 88.22
N PHE A 958 -23.78 58.68 88.98
CA PHE A 958 -22.53 57.96 88.76
C PHE A 958 -22.06 57.36 90.07
N HIS A 959 -21.83 56.06 90.12
CA HIS A 959 -21.22 55.39 91.26
C HIS A 959 -19.69 55.49 91.15
N LEU A 960 -19.05 56.08 92.16
CA LEU A 960 -17.61 56.33 92.20
C LEU A 960 -17.00 55.60 93.39
N PRO A 961 -16.91 54.25 93.34
CA PRO A 961 -16.40 53.47 94.46
C PRO A 961 -14.94 53.82 94.73
N GLY A 962 -14.58 54.02 96.00
CA GLY A 962 -13.20 54.33 96.41
C GLY A 962 -12.92 55.80 96.73
N LEU A 963 -13.85 56.72 96.46
CA LEU A 963 -13.74 58.10 96.93
C LEU A 963 -13.99 58.21 98.45
N PRO A 964 -13.12 58.91 99.23
CA PRO A 964 -13.35 59.12 100.66
C PRO A 964 -14.55 60.03 100.93
N SER A 965 -15.06 60.04 102.16
CA SER A 965 -16.26 60.79 102.58
C SER A 965 -16.16 62.34 102.53
N THR A 966 -15.19 62.90 101.80
CA THR A 966 -15.09 64.34 101.44
C THR A 966 -14.57 64.50 100.00
N GLY A 967 -14.61 63.43 99.21
CA GLY A 967 -13.59 63.13 98.21
C GLY A 967 -13.85 63.55 96.77
N PHE A 968 -15.06 64.02 96.44
CA PHE A 968 -15.33 64.51 95.08
C PHE A 968 -14.98 66.00 94.96
N ASP A 969 -14.04 66.34 94.07
CA ASP A 969 -13.70 67.74 93.75
C ASP A 969 -14.62 68.26 92.63
N PRO A 970 -15.45 69.29 92.88
CA PRO A 970 -16.30 69.87 91.84
C PRO A 970 -15.53 70.49 90.67
N HIS A 971 -14.22 70.77 90.80
CA HIS A 971 -13.39 71.22 89.67
C HIS A 971 -13.06 70.10 88.68
N SER A 972 -13.26 68.84 89.06
CA SER A 972 -13.18 67.68 88.16
C SER A 972 -14.44 67.51 87.30
N ILE A 973 -15.37 68.46 87.32
CA ILE A 973 -16.49 68.50 86.38
C ILE A 973 -16.19 69.55 85.31
N ILE A 974 -16.16 69.11 84.05
CA ILE A 974 -16.23 70.01 82.89
C ILE A 974 -17.70 70.15 82.50
N TRP A 975 -18.16 71.39 82.44
CA TRP A 975 -19.47 71.73 81.90
C TRP A 975 -19.26 72.54 80.63
N ALA A 976 -19.48 71.94 79.47
CA ALA A 976 -19.11 72.51 78.17
C ALA A 976 -20.31 72.63 77.22
#